data_AF-A0A098G0L2-F1
#
_entry.id   AF-A0A098G0L2-F1
#
_cell.length_a   1.000
_cell.length_b   1.000
_cell.length_c   1.000
_cell.angle_alpha   90.00
_cell.angle_beta   90.00
_cell.angle_gamma   90.00
#
_symmetry.space_group_name_H-M   'P 1'
#
loop_
_entity.id
_entity.type
_entity.pdbx_description
1 polymer ?
#
loop_
_entity_poly.entity_id
_entity_poly.type
_entity_poly.pdbx_seq_one_letter_code
_entity_poly.pdbx_strand_id
1 'polypeptide(L)'
;MNSNLFNKHFFDLSLHQDPNNFPTIYNEAPVYFVAVSEQDTNTQLVEFRQSSAFPLFKTQFELLLTKIDEWCFNHNIQEIFPQRNNLSAISIFKENLFAENRHFDIGEAVLFNQGKKALEELFLLIENNQISVDGKKNVLSNLQKGIVVCVGGVLTNVVDAKDDLKAHTGINEILYKIKVTFIQQIAITEIRQRYGNTAGNEIHYVNAYYNSVAKDYRLKQKEDNFIHYALKNINSIDLEEFKKTLNERFTPKIVFNNLIDKLKEDWNTLYNALLKDLDNNPRIQSSESEKLSRLFFYQEQWNQKYAALFELSIYDLGNAQDDGDFILHDLMILNSTLIPKVIKYFSERYLNQARKRLLPINDNAYISYCDELLWCENQGNPELVTLEIMQQIDKESLSPEAMINYCYVMEQLLVEYPNAKEQLLHLLNPLSDEFSRIILEHMLLTLIFFIEKNDLARGLKERFYSDTNRLHQLISAYPDVILNYLFELKNAHHFQDPAFINDVLDEMYDNEDAGEATTLLWYLVHYGMWSSVDLLIQNQSITIKQLTIAPVNGVYQGVNTLRLLADMQQWHLIKKLLSLKLITSEQLDSISQQGKYKKMPVLWLFACCNQWEIIKELIQQNLITSMQLSFLIEGMNLLWIFANYSQWEIIQTLINKNLVSAEHLLSKPQEGPNQGKNILWFLAANQKWQLFDDFLNHFVITAEQLSSLAEQGEDKGINIPWLLVRYGQWRLFKKLLEQRLITSEQLLPVPQQREFQGKNVLWLLVLQFKWEFITELLKQKRITSEHLHFTLQEGKNKGLPITWCLAAHPRQWSIFEELVRQKLITSEQLSFAPQEGPNKGANALWLLAYRCRWEIIAELVQQKLITSQHLSSMLHEGDKQGINVLCFLAYHRQWRTIEKLLHQKLITSEQLSCLPPKGAEQNVNVLLSLACHHQWSLIKELLQQKLITSEQLSSTFSDGPSQGKNVLWLLARHQQWEIIKDLLHQKLITSEHLYSSPKKQTSLLSYFIISKREKDEGKNVLSFLAAHHQKHIFNELSKQNLINKEQLSSLCPPKDKKEKKFKHGLFKDQAQQQKENTQNTSHKRPGTKDRAPLKKRALVYNLN
;
A
#
# COMPACT_ATOMS: atom_id res chain seq x y z
N MET A 1 3.76 8.42 -38.02
CA MET A 1 3.23 8.19 -39.38
C MET A 1 2.80 9.49 -40.04
N ASN A 2 2.10 10.39 -39.35
CA ASN A 2 1.53 11.60 -39.98
C ASN A 2 2.55 12.68 -40.41
N SER A 3 3.84 12.50 -40.08
CA SER A 3 4.98 13.24 -40.64
C SER A 3 5.08 13.23 -42.16
N ASN A 4 4.36 12.32 -42.82
CA ASN A 4 4.41 12.12 -44.27
C ASN A 4 3.20 12.74 -45.00
N LEU A 5 2.17 13.19 -44.25
CA LEU A 5 0.96 13.87 -44.77
C LEU A 5 1.18 15.38 -44.80
N PHE A 6 1.49 15.95 -43.62
CA PHE A 6 1.75 17.37 -43.45
C PHE A 6 3.22 17.70 -43.66
N ASN A 7 3.52 18.85 -44.24
CA ASN A 7 4.88 19.33 -44.41
C ASN A 7 5.43 20.03 -43.15
N LYS A 8 6.71 20.43 -43.19
CA LYS A 8 7.41 21.04 -42.05
C LYS A 8 6.73 22.32 -41.52
N HIS A 9 6.15 23.15 -42.37
CA HIS A 9 5.52 24.42 -41.97
C HIS A 9 4.25 24.23 -41.11
N PHE A 10 3.52 23.14 -41.29
CA PHE A 10 2.36 22.82 -40.45
C PHE A 10 2.74 22.45 -39.00
N PHE A 11 3.95 21.91 -38.82
CA PHE A 11 4.47 21.59 -37.49
C PHE A 11 5.20 22.78 -36.87
N ASP A 12 6.02 23.50 -37.62
CA ASP A 12 6.77 24.68 -37.18
C ASP A 12 5.92 25.97 -37.17
N LEU A 13 4.77 25.92 -36.49
CA LEU A 13 3.95 27.08 -36.15
C LEU A 13 4.60 27.80 -34.94
N SER A 14 5.74 28.43 -35.19
CA SER A 14 6.52 29.09 -34.14
C SER A 14 5.82 30.34 -33.62
N LEU A 15 5.28 30.24 -32.41
CA LEU A 15 4.65 31.31 -31.66
C LEU A 15 5.66 32.45 -31.38
N HIS A 16 5.80 33.39 -32.31
CA HIS A 16 6.59 34.61 -32.09
C HIS A 16 5.86 35.53 -31.11
N GLN A 17 6.13 35.34 -29.82
CA GLN A 17 5.84 36.31 -28.78
C GLN A 17 7.16 36.89 -28.27
N ASP A 18 7.21 38.22 -28.21
CA ASP A 18 8.22 38.93 -27.45
C ASP A 18 7.67 39.16 -26.02
N PRO A 19 8.15 38.43 -24.99
CA PRO A 19 7.56 38.45 -23.65
C PRO A 19 7.88 39.74 -22.86
N ASN A 20 8.47 40.75 -23.51
CA ASN A 20 9.02 41.93 -22.84
C ASN A 20 8.00 43.02 -22.50
N ASN A 21 6.72 42.93 -22.93
CA ASN A 21 5.75 44.03 -22.77
C ASN A 21 4.87 43.99 -21.50
N PHE A 22 4.99 42.95 -20.66
CA PHE A 22 4.26 42.86 -19.38
C PHE A 22 4.39 44.07 -18.43
N PRO A 23 5.50 44.84 -18.38
CA PRO A 23 5.60 46.03 -17.53
C PRO A 23 4.50 47.09 -17.76
N THR A 24 3.87 47.12 -18.94
CA THR A 24 2.74 48.02 -19.24
C THR A 24 1.51 47.77 -18.38
N ILE A 25 1.31 46.54 -17.89
CA ILE A 25 0.15 46.17 -17.05
C ILE A 25 0.22 46.87 -15.67
N TYR A 26 1.44 47.12 -15.18
CA TYR A 26 1.73 47.57 -13.81
C TYR A 26 2.43 48.94 -13.71
N ASN A 27 3.08 49.39 -14.79
CA ASN A 27 4.07 50.49 -14.83
C ASN A 27 5.40 50.17 -14.11
N GLU A 28 5.69 48.89 -13.89
CA GLU A 28 6.89 48.39 -13.20
C GLU A 28 7.24 46.97 -13.68
N ALA A 29 8.41 46.46 -13.28
CA ALA A 29 8.84 45.11 -13.67
C ALA A 29 7.97 44.02 -13.00
N PRO A 30 7.48 43.01 -13.74
CA PRO A 30 6.67 41.94 -13.17
C PRO A 30 7.51 41.02 -12.27
N VAL A 31 7.03 40.78 -11.06
CA VAL A 31 7.60 39.80 -10.12
C VAL A 31 6.99 38.42 -10.39
N TYR A 32 7.76 37.36 -10.17
CA TYR A 32 7.34 35.97 -10.25
C TYR A 32 7.98 35.13 -9.14
N PHE A 33 7.35 34.00 -8.80
CA PHE A 33 8.09 32.92 -8.15
C PHE A 33 9.03 32.23 -9.16
N VAL A 34 10.26 31.92 -8.75
CA VAL A 34 11.21 31.15 -9.56
C VAL A 34 11.84 30.09 -8.67
N ALA A 35 11.56 28.81 -8.95
CA ALA A 35 12.16 27.70 -8.23
C ALA A 35 13.63 27.50 -8.67
N VAL A 36 14.53 27.49 -7.69
CA VAL A 36 15.90 26.98 -7.83
C VAL A 36 15.82 25.45 -7.84
N SER A 37 16.48 24.81 -8.81
CA SER A 37 16.26 23.40 -9.17
C SER A 37 16.76 22.35 -8.16
N GLU A 38 17.38 22.76 -7.05
CA GLU A 38 18.05 21.87 -6.09
C GLU A 38 17.42 21.86 -4.68
N GLN A 39 16.43 22.72 -4.44
CA GLN A 39 15.78 22.89 -3.12
C GLN A 39 14.30 22.46 -3.15
N ASP A 40 13.76 22.08 -1.99
CA ASP A 40 12.33 21.78 -1.84
C ASP A 40 11.45 22.97 -2.25
N THR A 41 10.61 22.78 -3.26
CA THR A 41 9.68 23.79 -3.78
C THR A 41 8.75 24.35 -2.70
N ASN A 42 8.35 23.55 -1.71
CA ASN A 42 7.49 24.01 -0.63
C ASN A 42 8.22 25.00 0.29
N THR A 43 9.44 24.67 0.70
CA THR A 43 10.33 25.56 1.47
C THR A 43 10.60 26.86 0.71
N GLN A 44 11.00 26.77 -0.56
CA GLN A 44 11.23 27.95 -1.41
C GLN A 44 9.99 28.86 -1.54
N LEU A 45 8.81 28.26 -1.62
CA LEU A 45 7.54 29.00 -1.71
C LEU A 45 7.18 29.70 -0.38
N VAL A 46 7.52 29.10 0.76
CA VAL A 46 7.41 29.77 2.08
C VAL A 46 8.42 30.91 2.20
N GLU A 47 9.67 30.71 1.79
CA GLU A 47 10.71 31.76 1.75
C GLU A 47 10.29 32.91 0.83
N PHE A 48 9.74 32.61 -0.36
CA PHE A 48 9.20 33.62 -1.26
C PHE A 48 8.06 34.39 -0.60
N ARG A 49 7.06 33.73 -0.01
CA ARG A 49 5.95 34.38 0.73
C ARG A 49 6.41 35.25 1.91
N GLN A 50 7.60 34.99 2.47
CA GLN A 50 8.23 35.79 3.53
C GLN A 50 9.17 36.90 3.01
N SER A 51 9.52 36.87 1.72
CA SER A 51 10.43 37.84 1.10
C SER A 51 9.80 39.21 0.89
N SER A 52 10.64 40.25 0.79
CA SER A 52 10.23 41.61 0.44
C SER A 52 9.62 41.74 -0.97
N ALA A 53 9.78 40.72 -1.83
CA ALA A 53 9.20 40.69 -3.18
C ALA A 53 7.73 40.23 -3.19
N PHE A 54 7.28 39.46 -2.20
CA PHE A 54 5.92 38.89 -2.19
C PHE A 54 4.79 39.93 -2.07
N PRO A 55 4.89 41.00 -1.26
CA PRO A 55 3.87 42.05 -1.25
C PRO A 55 3.65 42.70 -2.61
N LEU A 56 4.73 42.93 -3.37
CA LEU A 56 4.66 43.50 -4.72
C LEU A 56 4.07 42.50 -5.72
N PHE A 57 4.58 41.26 -5.71
CA PHE A 57 4.02 40.14 -6.48
C PHE A 57 2.52 39.96 -6.26
N LYS A 58 2.07 39.97 -5.00
CA LYS A 58 0.66 39.84 -4.63
C LYS A 58 -0.15 41.01 -5.19
N THR A 59 0.31 42.25 -5.00
CA THR A 59 -0.35 43.45 -5.53
C THR A 59 -0.51 43.40 -7.05
N GLN A 60 0.54 42.97 -7.78
CA GLN A 60 0.48 42.77 -9.24
C GLN A 60 -0.56 41.71 -9.63
N PHE A 61 -0.52 40.53 -9.00
CA PHE A 61 -1.46 39.44 -9.31
C PHE A 61 -2.91 39.83 -8.97
N GLU A 62 -3.14 40.48 -7.82
CA GLU A 62 -4.46 40.95 -7.42
C GLU A 62 -4.99 42.04 -8.34
N LEU A 63 -4.15 42.96 -8.83
CA LEU A 63 -4.53 43.96 -9.84
C LEU A 63 -4.91 43.29 -11.17
N LEU A 64 -4.11 42.33 -11.63
CA LEU A 64 -4.34 41.57 -12.86
C LEU A 64 -5.69 40.84 -12.84
N LEU A 65 -5.97 40.09 -11.76
CA LEU A 65 -7.26 39.41 -11.59
C LEU A 65 -8.42 40.41 -11.50
N THR A 66 -8.22 41.55 -10.82
CA THR A 66 -9.27 42.57 -10.70
C THR A 66 -9.60 43.20 -12.05
N LYS A 67 -8.60 43.54 -12.87
CA LYS A 67 -8.81 44.04 -14.25
C LYS A 67 -9.59 43.05 -15.14
N ILE A 68 -9.32 41.75 -15.02
CA ILE A 68 -10.04 40.71 -15.78
C ILE A 68 -11.49 40.56 -15.25
N ASP A 69 -11.71 40.58 -13.94
CA ASP A 69 -13.05 40.47 -13.33
C ASP A 69 -13.91 41.72 -13.65
N GLU A 70 -13.32 42.92 -13.62
CA GLU A 70 -13.95 44.17 -14.08
C GLU A 70 -14.35 44.09 -15.57
N TRP A 71 -13.50 43.53 -16.44
CA TRP A 71 -13.87 43.30 -17.83
C TRP A 71 -15.05 42.33 -17.95
N CYS A 72 -15.05 41.24 -17.18
CA CYS A 72 -16.14 40.26 -17.15
C CYS A 72 -17.46 40.83 -16.65
N PHE A 73 -17.41 41.69 -15.63
CA PHE A 73 -18.56 42.44 -15.10
C PHE A 73 -19.13 43.40 -16.15
N ASN A 74 -18.29 44.26 -16.72
CA ASN A 74 -18.68 45.27 -17.71
C ASN A 74 -19.30 44.65 -18.99
N HIS A 75 -18.95 43.40 -19.33
CA HIS A 75 -19.50 42.68 -20.48
C HIS A 75 -20.62 41.69 -20.14
N ASN A 76 -21.11 41.67 -18.90
CA ASN A 76 -22.20 40.82 -18.39
C ASN A 76 -21.96 39.30 -18.57
N ILE A 77 -20.72 38.85 -18.34
CA ILE A 77 -20.33 37.42 -18.43
C ILE A 77 -19.91 36.82 -17.08
N GLN A 78 -20.12 37.51 -15.95
CA GLN A 78 -19.72 37.00 -14.64
C GLN A 78 -20.48 35.74 -14.23
N GLU A 79 -19.74 34.69 -13.89
CA GLU A 79 -20.28 33.49 -13.25
C GLU A 79 -20.25 33.66 -11.73
N ILE A 80 -21.43 33.89 -11.16
CA ILE A 80 -21.66 34.19 -9.75
C ILE A 80 -22.02 32.90 -9.01
N PHE A 81 -21.34 32.59 -7.90
CA PHE A 81 -21.57 31.38 -7.12
C PHE A 81 -22.40 31.67 -5.85
N PRO A 82 -23.70 31.32 -5.77
CA PRO A 82 -24.55 31.67 -4.63
C PRO A 82 -24.10 31.05 -3.31
N GLN A 83 -23.43 29.90 -3.37
CA GLN A 83 -22.86 29.19 -2.21
C GLN A 83 -21.61 29.88 -1.62
N ARG A 84 -21.09 30.92 -2.28
CA ARG A 84 -19.90 31.70 -1.90
C ARG A 84 -20.20 33.19 -1.88
N ASN A 85 -21.24 33.59 -1.14
CA ASN A 85 -21.62 34.99 -0.92
C ASN A 85 -21.83 35.83 -2.20
N ASN A 86 -22.21 35.19 -3.32
CA ASN A 86 -22.31 35.81 -4.65
C ASN A 86 -20.98 36.38 -5.19
N LEU A 87 -19.84 35.81 -4.81
CA LEU A 87 -18.55 36.11 -5.46
C LEU A 87 -18.51 35.54 -6.90
N SER A 88 -17.76 36.22 -7.77
CA SER A 88 -17.42 35.73 -9.11
C SER A 88 -16.43 34.56 -9.05
N ALA A 89 -16.33 33.78 -10.12
CA ALA A 89 -15.31 32.73 -10.26
C ALA A 89 -13.88 33.26 -10.03
N ILE A 90 -13.57 34.45 -10.57
CA ILE A 90 -12.25 35.09 -10.48
C ILE A 90 -11.96 35.57 -9.06
N SER A 91 -12.97 36.14 -8.38
CA SER A 91 -12.85 36.53 -6.97
C SER A 91 -12.65 35.32 -6.05
N ILE A 92 -13.32 34.19 -6.29
CA ILE A 92 -13.10 32.94 -5.53
C ILE A 92 -11.69 32.36 -5.79
N PHE A 93 -11.21 32.43 -7.03
CA PHE A 93 -9.83 32.05 -7.35
C PHE A 93 -8.82 32.96 -6.62
N LYS A 94 -9.04 34.28 -6.62
CA LYS A 94 -8.22 35.27 -5.90
C LYS A 94 -8.17 34.99 -4.38
N GLU A 95 -9.32 34.68 -3.76
CA GLU A 95 -9.37 34.26 -2.35
C GLU A 95 -8.57 32.99 -2.11
N ASN A 96 -8.83 31.91 -2.85
CA ASN A 96 -8.16 30.62 -2.68
C ASN A 96 -6.63 30.71 -2.88
N LEU A 97 -6.18 31.53 -3.84
CA LEU A 97 -4.76 31.71 -4.17
C LEU A 97 -3.96 32.42 -3.06
N PHE A 98 -4.60 33.33 -2.32
CA PHE A 98 -3.95 34.14 -1.28
C PHE A 98 -4.40 33.83 0.15
N ALA A 99 -5.27 32.85 0.35
CA ALA A 99 -5.71 32.39 1.66
C ALA A 99 -4.56 31.86 2.53
N GLU A 100 -4.63 32.15 3.85
CA GLU A 100 -3.61 31.75 4.83
C GLU A 100 -3.46 30.23 4.98
N ASN A 101 -4.51 29.47 4.64
CA ASN A 101 -4.53 28.00 4.67
C ASN A 101 -3.93 27.33 3.42
N ARG A 102 -3.40 28.10 2.46
CA ARG A 102 -2.74 27.63 1.21
C ARG A 102 -3.55 26.58 0.45
N HIS A 103 -4.71 26.99 -0.07
CA HIS A 103 -5.68 26.10 -0.74
C HIS A 103 -5.09 25.22 -1.86
N PHE A 104 -4.08 25.70 -2.57
CA PHE A 104 -3.42 24.97 -3.67
C PHE A 104 -2.09 24.30 -3.29
N ASP A 105 -1.69 24.37 -2.00
CA ASP A 105 -0.47 23.78 -1.44
C ASP A 105 0.79 24.04 -2.31
N ILE A 106 1.55 23.02 -2.73
CA ILE A 106 2.77 23.18 -3.54
C ILE A 106 2.45 23.68 -4.96
N GLY A 107 1.21 23.48 -5.44
CA GLY A 107 0.77 23.94 -6.75
C GLY A 107 0.76 25.46 -6.91
N GLU A 108 0.69 26.22 -5.81
CA GLU A 108 0.83 27.68 -5.81
C GLU A 108 2.11 28.13 -6.54
N ALA A 109 3.21 27.37 -6.43
CA ALA A 109 4.47 27.65 -7.11
C ALA A 109 4.34 27.76 -8.63
N VAL A 110 3.49 26.92 -9.25
CA VAL A 110 3.28 26.91 -10.70
C VAL A 110 2.36 28.06 -11.11
N LEU A 111 1.33 28.36 -10.31
CA LEU A 111 0.47 29.53 -10.52
C LEU A 111 1.24 30.85 -10.36
N PHE A 112 2.14 30.94 -9.37
CA PHE A 112 2.95 32.13 -9.10
C PHE A 112 4.05 32.42 -10.14
N ASN A 113 4.26 31.51 -11.10
CA ASN A 113 5.19 31.68 -12.20
C ASN A 113 4.44 31.67 -13.55
N GLN A 114 3.87 30.53 -13.91
CA GLN A 114 3.27 30.30 -15.22
C GLN A 114 1.80 30.73 -15.27
N GLY A 115 1.05 30.54 -14.18
CA GLY A 115 -0.32 31.06 -14.07
C GLY A 115 -0.35 32.58 -14.21
N LYS A 116 0.55 33.30 -13.52
CA LYS A 116 0.71 34.76 -13.66
C LYS A 116 1.03 35.16 -15.11
N LYS A 117 2.05 34.57 -15.73
CA LYS A 117 2.44 34.86 -17.13
C LYS A 117 1.32 34.59 -18.13
N ALA A 118 0.60 33.48 -17.97
CA ALA A 118 -0.52 33.15 -18.84
C ALA A 118 -1.71 34.10 -18.64
N LEU A 119 -1.96 34.58 -17.42
CA LEU A 119 -2.94 35.64 -17.15
C LEU A 119 -2.50 37.02 -17.68
N GLU A 120 -1.21 37.33 -17.66
CA GLU A 120 -0.65 38.58 -18.22
C GLU A 120 -0.73 38.61 -19.75
N GLU A 121 -0.38 37.50 -20.41
CA GLU A 121 -0.62 37.31 -21.85
C GLU A 121 -2.12 37.36 -22.19
N LEU A 122 -2.98 36.70 -21.40
CA LEU A 122 -4.43 36.72 -21.57
C LEU A 122 -4.96 38.15 -21.47
N PHE A 123 -4.50 38.94 -20.49
CA PHE A 123 -4.93 40.31 -20.30
C PHE A 123 -4.53 41.22 -21.48
N LEU A 124 -3.30 41.10 -22.00
CA LEU A 124 -2.90 41.83 -23.20
C LEU A 124 -3.71 41.43 -24.45
N LEU A 125 -4.19 40.18 -24.52
CA LEU A 125 -5.12 39.73 -25.57
C LEU A 125 -6.56 40.26 -25.34
N ILE A 126 -7.01 40.46 -24.10
CA ILE A 126 -8.26 41.15 -23.77
C ILE A 126 -8.20 42.63 -24.19
N GLU A 127 -7.05 43.29 -24.00
CA GLU A 127 -6.82 44.68 -24.44
C GLU A 127 -6.60 44.81 -25.97
N ASN A 128 -6.24 43.74 -26.70
CA ASN A 128 -6.08 43.82 -28.16
C ASN A 128 -7.43 44.03 -28.87
N ASN A 129 -7.65 45.24 -29.41
CA ASN A 129 -8.86 45.63 -30.14
C ASN A 129 -9.09 44.89 -31.47
N GLN A 130 -8.11 44.16 -32.02
CA GLN A 130 -8.30 43.28 -33.18
C GLN A 130 -9.14 42.04 -32.85
N ILE A 131 -9.16 41.62 -31.57
CA ILE A 131 -9.95 40.45 -31.15
C ILE A 131 -11.37 40.90 -30.81
N SER A 132 -12.36 40.27 -31.44
CA SER A 132 -13.78 40.62 -31.28
C SER A 132 -14.24 40.49 -29.83
N VAL A 133 -15.17 41.38 -29.42
CA VAL A 133 -15.71 41.39 -28.06
C VAL A 133 -16.40 40.07 -27.72
N ASP A 134 -17.10 39.45 -28.67
CA ASP A 134 -17.81 38.19 -28.44
C ASP A 134 -16.86 36.98 -28.40
N GLY A 135 -15.74 37.00 -29.13
CA GLY A 135 -14.64 36.04 -28.94
C GLY A 135 -14.07 36.13 -27.52
N LYS A 136 -13.82 37.35 -27.02
CA LYS A 136 -13.39 37.59 -25.62
C LYS A 136 -14.43 37.08 -24.61
N LYS A 137 -15.72 37.35 -24.84
CA LYS A 137 -16.81 36.87 -23.96
C LYS A 137 -16.87 35.34 -23.90
N ASN A 138 -16.82 34.66 -25.05
CA ASN A 138 -16.92 33.20 -25.12
C ASN A 138 -15.79 32.52 -24.34
N VAL A 139 -14.55 32.99 -24.54
CA VAL A 139 -13.37 32.45 -23.87
C VAL A 139 -13.38 32.75 -22.37
N LEU A 140 -13.71 33.97 -21.95
CA LEU A 140 -13.77 34.33 -20.53
C LEU A 140 -14.97 33.72 -19.78
N SER A 141 -16.06 33.42 -20.49
CA SER A 141 -17.16 32.60 -19.94
C SER A 141 -16.69 31.17 -19.67
N ASN A 142 -15.86 30.59 -20.55
CA ASN A 142 -15.32 29.25 -20.36
C ASN A 142 -14.20 29.19 -19.31
N LEU A 143 -13.36 30.24 -19.21
CA LEU A 143 -12.37 30.35 -18.15
C LEU A 143 -13.02 30.36 -16.77
N GLN A 144 -14.10 31.12 -16.55
CA GLN A 144 -14.76 31.21 -15.25
C GLN A 144 -15.30 29.84 -14.77
N LYS A 145 -15.93 29.07 -15.66
CA LYS A 145 -16.37 27.69 -15.38
C LYS A 145 -15.22 26.78 -14.96
N GLY A 146 -14.00 27.08 -15.43
CA GLY A 146 -12.79 26.29 -15.22
C GLY A 146 -11.81 26.80 -14.16
N ILE A 147 -11.96 28.02 -13.62
CA ILE A 147 -10.96 28.63 -12.74
C ILE A 147 -11.16 28.28 -11.24
N VAL A 148 -12.24 27.58 -10.91
CA VAL A 148 -12.61 27.17 -9.53
C VAL A 148 -12.43 25.65 -9.33
N VAL A 149 -11.33 25.09 -9.84
CA VAL A 149 -11.03 23.64 -9.81
C VAL A 149 -9.68 23.34 -9.14
N CYS A 150 -9.17 22.11 -9.26
CA CYS A 150 -7.82 21.75 -8.79
C CYS A 150 -6.72 22.57 -9.49
N VAL A 151 -5.57 22.77 -8.84
CA VAL A 151 -4.49 23.65 -9.33
C VAL A 151 -4.00 23.35 -10.75
N GLY A 152 -3.86 22.07 -11.13
CA GLY A 152 -3.48 21.67 -12.49
C GLY A 152 -4.56 21.99 -13.52
N GLY A 153 -5.84 21.84 -13.15
CA GLY A 153 -6.97 22.24 -13.98
C GLY A 153 -7.07 23.76 -14.14
N VAL A 154 -6.87 24.53 -13.06
CA VAL A 154 -6.83 26.00 -13.11
C VAL A 154 -5.76 26.49 -14.07
N LEU A 155 -4.53 25.98 -13.97
CA LEU A 155 -3.44 26.34 -14.87
C LEU A 155 -3.76 25.94 -16.32
N THR A 156 -4.32 24.75 -16.54
CA THR A 156 -4.71 24.29 -17.88
C THR A 156 -5.78 25.19 -18.49
N ASN A 157 -6.80 25.58 -17.72
CA ASN A 157 -7.89 26.43 -18.19
C ASN A 157 -7.44 27.88 -18.45
N VAL A 158 -6.51 28.41 -17.65
CA VAL A 158 -5.87 29.72 -17.90
C VAL A 158 -5.03 29.69 -19.18
N VAL A 159 -4.22 28.64 -19.39
CA VAL A 159 -3.39 28.50 -20.60
C VAL A 159 -4.26 28.27 -21.84
N ASP A 160 -5.28 27.43 -21.75
CA ASP A 160 -6.19 27.17 -22.87
C ASP A 160 -7.00 28.42 -23.22
N ALA A 161 -7.52 29.19 -22.25
CA ALA A 161 -8.19 30.46 -22.51
C ALA A 161 -7.24 31.51 -23.17
N LYS A 162 -5.98 31.53 -22.75
CA LYS A 162 -4.96 32.41 -23.33
C LYS A 162 -4.65 32.03 -24.79
N ASP A 163 -4.46 30.74 -25.08
CA ASP A 163 -4.24 30.25 -26.44
C ASP A 163 -5.52 30.36 -27.31
N ASP A 164 -6.73 30.33 -26.72
CA ASP A 164 -8.01 30.57 -27.41
C ASP A 164 -8.16 32.02 -27.89
N LEU A 165 -7.83 33.01 -27.06
CA LEU A 165 -7.75 34.40 -27.54
C LEU A 165 -6.64 34.54 -28.59
N LYS A 166 -5.51 33.84 -28.42
CA LYS A 166 -4.43 33.88 -29.41
C LYS A 166 -4.83 33.29 -30.77
N ALA A 167 -5.70 32.28 -30.80
CA ALA A 167 -6.30 31.78 -32.04
C ALA A 167 -7.14 32.83 -32.80
N HIS A 168 -7.43 33.99 -32.21
CA HIS A 168 -8.08 35.09 -32.92
C HIS A 168 -7.08 36.02 -33.66
N THR A 169 -5.76 35.93 -33.41
CA THR A 169 -4.77 36.86 -33.99
C THR A 169 -4.09 36.39 -35.28
N GLY A 170 -4.31 35.14 -35.74
CA GLY A 170 -3.74 34.69 -37.02
C GLY A 170 -3.90 33.19 -37.33
N ILE A 171 -3.80 32.83 -38.61
CA ILE A 171 -3.96 31.46 -39.12
C ILE A 171 -3.04 30.43 -38.43
N ASN A 172 -1.79 30.75 -38.15
CA ASN A 172 -0.87 29.83 -37.46
C ASN A 172 -1.38 29.49 -36.05
N GLU A 173 -2.01 30.44 -35.37
CA GLU A 173 -2.50 30.27 -34.01
C GLU A 173 -3.82 29.49 -34.01
N ILE A 174 -4.65 29.65 -35.05
CA ILE A 174 -5.79 28.75 -35.34
C ILE A 174 -5.31 27.32 -35.55
N LEU A 175 -4.33 27.09 -36.44
CA LEU A 175 -3.83 25.74 -36.73
C LEU A 175 -3.13 25.10 -35.52
N TYR A 176 -2.50 25.91 -34.66
CA TYR A 176 -2.01 25.46 -33.36
C TYR A 176 -3.17 25.04 -32.44
N LYS A 177 -4.22 25.87 -32.30
CA LYS A 177 -5.39 25.53 -31.48
C LYS A 177 -6.15 24.31 -32.01
N ILE A 178 -6.30 24.14 -33.33
CA ILE A 178 -6.92 22.94 -33.93
C ILE A 178 -6.12 21.68 -33.55
N LYS A 179 -4.78 21.71 -33.66
CA LYS A 179 -3.91 20.61 -33.19
C LYS A 179 -4.16 20.27 -31.72
N VAL A 180 -4.13 21.26 -30.84
CA VAL A 180 -4.32 21.08 -29.38
C VAL A 180 -5.72 20.53 -29.07
N THR A 181 -6.76 21.12 -29.64
CA THR A 181 -8.18 20.77 -29.40
C THR A 181 -8.48 19.34 -29.82
N PHE A 182 -8.03 18.94 -31.01
CA PHE A 182 -8.33 17.62 -31.55
C PHE A 182 -7.65 16.50 -30.74
N ILE A 183 -6.39 16.71 -30.32
CA ILE A 183 -5.67 15.80 -29.42
C ILE A 183 -6.41 15.69 -28.08
N GLN A 184 -6.89 16.81 -27.51
CA GLN A 184 -7.70 16.79 -26.29
C GLN A 184 -9.03 16.04 -26.47
N GLN A 185 -9.75 16.24 -27.59
CA GLN A 185 -11.03 15.59 -27.87
C GLN A 185 -10.91 14.05 -28.01
N ILE A 186 -9.88 13.57 -28.71
CA ILE A 186 -9.62 12.12 -28.79
C ILE A 186 -9.20 11.58 -27.42
N ALA A 187 -8.33 12.29 -26.68
CA ALA A 187 -7.93 11.85 -25.35
C ALA A 187 -9.12 11.74 -24.39
N ILE A 188 -10.03 12.74 -24.36
CA ILE A 188 -11.29 12.70 -23.61
C ILE A 188 -12.13 11.47 -23.99
N THR A 189 -12.18 11.13 -25.28
CA THR A 189 -12.94 9.97 -25.77
C THR A 189 -12.34 8.66 -25.26
N GLU A 190 -11.02 8.46 -25.41
CA GLU A 190 -10.32 7.28 -24.89
C GLU A 190 -10.43 7.14 -23.37
N ILE A 191 -10.26 8.23 -22.62
CA ILE A 191 -10.34 8.24 -21.16
C ILE A 191 -11.71 7.78 -20.67
N ARG A 192 -12.79 8.27 -21.31
CA ARG A 192 -14.17 7.90 -20.98
C ARG A 192 -14.49 6.45 -21.34
N GLN A 193 -13.87 5.91 -22.38
CA GLN A 193 -14.04 4.51 -22.79
C GLN A 193 -13.24 3.54 -21.89
N ARG A 194 -11.98 3.86 -21.56
CA ARG A 194 -11.07 2.98 -20.80
C ARG A 194 -11.26 3.05 -19.29
N TYR A 195 -11.44 4.25 -18.74
CA TYR A 195 -11.46 4.49 -17.28
C TYR A 195 -12.83 4.99 -16.77
N GLY A 196 -13.81 5.15 -17.66
CA GLY A 196 -15.14 5.66 -17.31
C GLY A 196 -15.12 7.15 -16.95
N ASN A 197 -16.13 7.57 -16.17
CA ASN A 197 -16.28 8.97 -15.76
C ASN A 197 -15.30 9.31 -14.62
N THR A 198 -14.11 9.79 -14.97
CA THR A 198 -13.04 10.23 -14.05
C THR A 198 -13.26 11.66 -13.53
N ALA A 199 -14.50 12.00 -13.13
CA ALA A 199 -14.91 13.33 -12.71
C ALA A 199 -13.92 13.98 -11.71
N GLY A 200 -13.46 15.20 -12.04
CA GLY A 200 -12.46 15.95 -11.28
C GLY A 200 -10.99 15.61 -11.60
N ASN A 201 -10.71 14.43 -12.15
CA ASN A 201 -9.35 14.01 -12.56
C ASN A 201 -9.15 13.94 -14.08
N GLU A 202 -10.22 13.94 -14.88
CA GLU A 202 -10.21 13.81 -16.34
C GLU A 202 -9.12 14.66 -17.02
N ILE A 203 -9.00 15.93 -16.63
CA ILE A 203 -8.02 16.88 -17.21
C ILE A 203 -6.56 16.45 -17.03
N HIS A 204 -6.23 15.77 -15.93
CA HIS A 204 -4.87 15.25 -15.67
C HIS A 204 -4.53 14.06 -16.56
N TYR A 205 -5.52 13.23 -16.90
CA TYR A 205 -5.37 12.17 -17.88
C TYR A 205 -5.27 12.75 -19.30
N VAL A 206 -6.11 13.74 -19.65
CA VAL A 206 -6.04 14.44 -20.94
C VAL A 206 -4.67 15.06 -21.16
N ASN A 207 -4.13 15.75 -20.14
CA ASN A 207 -2.79 16.33 -20.16
C ASN A 207 -1.69 15.27 -20.29
N ALA A 208 -1.85 14.07 -19.71
CA ALA A 208 -0.90 12.96 -19.86
C ALA A 208 -0.88 12.35 -21.27
N TYR A 209 -2.06 12.09 -21.85
CA TYR A 209 -2.19 11.63 -23.25
C TYR A 209 -1.70 12.69 -24.24
N TYR A 210 -2.04 13.96 -24.02
CA TYR A 210 -1.52 15.06 -24.82
C TYR A 210 0.02 15.12 -24.75
N ASN A 211 0.63 14.96 -23.57
CA ASN A 211 2.08 15.03 -23.41
C ASN A 211 2.85 13.85 -24.02
N SER A 212 2.25 12.68 -24.20
CA SER A 212 2.91 11.54 -24.88
C SER A 212 3.07 11.78 -26.39
N VAL A 213 2.15 12.54 -27.00
CA VAL A 213 2.16 12.86 -28.45
C VAL A 213 2.66 14.27 -28.77
N ALA A 214 2.69 15.20 -27.80
CA ALA A 214 3.03 16.62 -28.03
C ALA A 214 4.34 16.82 -28.83
N LYS A 215 5.37 16.01 -28.56
CA LYS A 215 6.64 16.05 -29.29
C LYS A 215 6.49 15.71 -30.78
N ASP A 216 5.69 14.71 -31.10
CA ASP A 216 5.48 14.24 -32.49
C ASP A 216 4.72 15.29 -33.32
N TYR A 217 3.86 16.09 -32.68
CA TYR A 217 3.08 17.18 -33.28
C TYR A 217 3.71 18.58 -33.13
N ARG A 218 4.93 18.65 -32.56
CA ARG A 218 5.69 19.88 -32.21
C ARG A 218 4.91 20.91 -31.38
N LEU A 219 4.15 20.41 -30.40
CA LEU A 219 3.43 21.24 -29.43
C LEU A 219 4.24 21.37 -28.13
N LYS A 220 4.03 22.47 -27.38
CA LYS A 220 4.57 22.56 -26.01
C LYS A 220 3.84 21.54 -25.14
N GLN A 221 4.59 20.76 -24.35
CA GLN A 221 4.01 19.93 -23.30
C GLN A 221 3.32 20.82 -22.25
N LYS A 222 2.17 20.35 -21.75
CA LYS A 222 1.44 20.99 -20.65
C LYS A 222 2.10 20.61 -19.32
N GLU A 223 2.25 21.60 -18.44
CA GLU A 223 2.83 21.42 -17.12
C GLU A 223 1.69 21.23 -16.11
N ASP A 224 1.60 20.04 -15.53
CA ASP A 224 0.55 19.68 -14.58
C ASP A 224 1.11 18.64 -13.60
N ASN A 225 1.11 19.01 -12.32
CA ASN A 225 1.70 18.25 -11.24
C ASN A 225 1.10 16.84 -11.08
N PHE A 226 -0.11 16.59 -11.61
CA PHE A 226 -0.81 15.30 -11.49
C PHE A 226 -0.60 14.37 -12.69
N ILE A 227 0.10 14.79 -13.76
CA ILE A 227 0.44 13.91 -14.89
C ILE A 227 1.22 12.67 -14.42
N HIS A 228 2.12 12.82 -13.45
CA HIS A 228 2.89 11.70 -12.89
C HIS A 228 2.03 10.69 -12.11
N TYR A 229 0.81 11.07 -11.72
CA TYR A 229 -0.20 10.18 -11.13
C TYR A 229 -1.04 9.52 -12.23
N ALA A 230 -1.51 10.28 -13.22
CA ALA A 230 -2.22 9.73 -14.38
C ALA A 230 -1.37 8.67 -15.13
N LEU A 231 -0.08 8.94 -15.37
CA LEU A 231 0.87 8.01 -16.00
C LEU A 231 1.22 6.77 -15.17
N LYS A 232 0.79 6.66 -13.90
CA LYS A 232 0.87 5.40 -13.13
C LYS A 232 -0.35 4.51 -13.34
N ASN A 233 -1.45 5.08 -13.84
CA ASN A 233 -2.73 4.41 -14.04
C ASN A 233 -3.01 4.12 -15.52
N ILE A 234 -2.53 4.98 -16.43
CA ILE A 234 -2.49 4.73 -17.87
C ILE A 234 -1.39 3.73 -18.16
N ASN A 235 -1.67 2.66 -18.91
CA ASN A 235 -0.65 1.68 -19.27
C ASN A 235 0.05 2.05 -20.59
N SER A 236 1.26 1.53 -20.85
CA SER A 236 2.03 1.93 -22.04
C SER A 236 1.40 1.53 -23.37
N ILE A 237 0.56 0.48 -23.38
CA ILE A 237 -0.21 0.07 -24.57
C ILE A 237 -1.31 1.10 -24.85
N ASP A 238 -2.01 1.61 -23.82
CA ASP A 238 -3.03 2.66 -23.98
C ASP A 238 -2.46 3.91 -24.66
N LEU A 239 -1.20 4.28 -24.37
CA LEU A 239 -0.54 5.45 -24.97
C LEU A 239 -0.19 5.24 -26.45
N GLU A 240 0.32 4.06 -26.82
CA GLU A 240 0.62 3.74 -28.22
C GLU A 240 -0.67 3.48 -29.04
N GLU A 241 -1.73 2.95 -28.43
CA GLU A 241 -3.04 2.75 -29.06
C GLU A 241 -3.77 4.09 -29.28
N PHE A 242 -3.75 5.00 -28.29
CA PHE A 242 -4.17 6.40 -28.49
C PHE A 242 -3.37 7.07 -29.59
N LYS A 243 -2.05 6.86 -29.63
CA LYS A 243 -1.18 7.41 -30.67
C LYS A 243 -1.49 6.82 -32.05
N LYS A 244 -1.82 5.53 -32.17
CA LYS A 244 -2.34 4.92 -33.41
C LYS A 244 -3.65 5.59 -33.83
N THR A 245 -4.65 5.61 -32.96
CA THR A 245 -5.98 6.21 -33.20
C THR A 245 -5.90 7.71 -33.54
N LEU A 246 -4.99 8.45 -32.93
CA LEU A 246 -4.71 9.85 -33.24
C LEU A 246 -4.05 10.00 -34.62
N ASN A 247 -3.08 9.15 -34.99
CA ASN A 247 -2.50 9.18 -36.34
C ASN A 247 -3.58 8.87 -37.40
N GLU A 248 -4.44 7.88 -37.15
CA GLU A 248 -5.54 7.50 -38.06
C GLU A 248 -6.59 8.61 -38.22
N ARG A 249 -6.90 9.36 -37.15
CA ARG A 249 -7.92 10.42 -37.18
C ARG A 249 -7.38 11.83 -37.49
N PHE A 250 -6.07 12.09 -37.31
CA PHE A 250 -5.48 13.40 -37.60
C PHE A 250 -5.14 13.54 -39.10
N THR A 251 -6.17 13.54 -39.95
CA THR A 251 -6.02 13.68 -41.40
C THR A 251 -6.05 15.15 -41.85
N PRO A 252 -5.47 15.50 -43.01
CA PRO A 252 -5.57 16.83 -43.60
C PRO A 252 -7.01 17.34 -43.72
N LYS A 253 -7.95 16.49 -44.13
CA LYS A 253 -9.37 16.82 -44.28
C LYS A 253 -10.03 17.22 -42.97
N ILE A 254 -9.73 16.53 -41.87
CA ILE A 254 -10.32 16.87 -40.58
C ILE A 254 -9.74 18.18 -40.02
N VAL A 255 -8.44 18.43 -40.20
CA VAL A 255 -7.83 19.74 -39.89
C VAL A 255 -8.42 20.85 -40.75
N PHE A 256 -8.59 20.59 -42.05
CA PHE A 256 -9.16 21.51 -43.02
C PHE A 256 -10.62 21.87 -42.69
N ASN A 257 -11.46 20.89 -42.34
CA ASN A 257 -12.86 21.14 -41.98
C ASN A 257 -12.97 22.01 -40.72
N ASN A 258 -12.16 21.74 -39.69
CA ASN A 258 -12.10 22.60 -38.48
C ASN A 258 -11.64 24.03 -38.82
N LEU A 259 -10.71 24.20 -39.76
CA LEU A 259 -10.29 25.50 -40.26
C LEU A 259 -11.42 26.21 -41.03
N ILE A 260 -12.12 25.50 -41.92
CA ILE A 260 -13.26 26.02 -42.68
C ILE A 260 -14.40 26.46 -41.76
N ASP A 261 -14.72 25.70 -40.72
CA ASP A 261 -15.79 26.08 -39.80
C ASP A 261 -15.41 27.30 -38.94
N LYS A 262 -14.13 27.46 -38.56
CA LYS A 262 -13.64 28.70 -37.94
C LYS A 262 -13.63 29.88 -38.92
N LEU A 263 -13.23 29.68 -40.17
CA LEU A 263 -13.33 30.69 -41.23
C LEU A 263 -14.78 31.15 -41.44
N LYS A 264 -15.76 30.24 -41.41
CA LYS A 264 -17.20 30.58 -41.47
C LYS A 264 -17.65 31.34 -40.23
N GLU A 265 -17.26 30.96 -39.02
CA GLU A 265 -17.59 31.69 -37.78
C GLU A 265 -17.06 33.13 -37.81
N ASP A 266 -15.78 33.30 -38.16
CA ASP A 266 -15.13 34.60 -38.20
C ASP A 266 -15.64 35.45 -39.38
N TRP A 267 -15.96 34.83 -40.53
CA TRP A 267 -16.65 35.53 -41.63
C TRP A 267 -18.05 35.97 -41.23
N ASN A 268 -18.87 35.09 -40.62
CA ASN A 268 -20.21 35.45 -40.13
C ASN A 268 -20.14 36.65 -39.19
N THR A 269 -19.13 36.69 -38.31
CA THR A 269 -18.90 37.81 -37.39
C THR A 269 -18.57 39.11 -38.13
N LEU A 270 -17.65 39.05 -39.10
CA LEU A 270 -17.21 40.18 -39.91
C LEU A 270 -18.33 40.70 -40.84
N TYR A 271 -19.06 39.81 -41.50
CA TYR A 271 -20.15 40.11 -42.41
C TYR A 271 -21.35 40.75 -41.69
N ASN A 272 -21.71 40.24 -40.50
CA ASN A 272 -22.75 40.85 -39.68
C ASN A 272 -22.33 42.22 -39.12
N ALA A 273 -21.05 42.43 -38.82
CA ALA A 273 -20.54 43.76 -38.45
C ALA A 273 -20.64 44.73 -39.64
N LEU A 274 -20.18 44.32 -40.83
CA LEU A 274 -20.28 45.08 -42.08
C LEU A 274 -21.74 45.45 -42.43
N LEU A 275 -22.68 44.49 -42.39
CA LEU A 275 -24.09 44.77 -42.66
C LEU A 275 -24.70 45.75 -41.64
N LYS A 276 -24.33 45.63 -40.36
CA LYS A 276 -24.80 46.54 -39.30
C LYS A 276 -24.28 47.96 -39.50
N ASP A 277 -23.01 48.11 -39.89
CA ASP A 277 -22.40 49.39 -40.22
C ASP A 277 -23.01 50.04 -41.46
N LEU A 278 -23.54 49.24 -42.39
CA LEU A 278 -24.28 49.65 -43.60
C LEU A 278 -25.79 49.81 -43.34
N ASP A 279 -26.20 50.12 -42.11
CA ASP A 279 -27.59 50.33 -41.67
C ASP A 279 -28.56 49.16 -42.01
N ASN A 280 -28.03 47.95 -42.16
CA ASN A 280 -28.73 46.73 -42.62
C ASN A 280 -29.29 46.81 -44.05
N ASN A 281 -28.86 47.78 -44.86
CA ASN A 281 -29.30 47.91 -46.24
C ASN A 281 -28.23 47.39 -47.23
N PRO A 282 -28.46 46.27 -47.92
CA PRO A 282 -27.51 45.73 -48.90
C PRO A 282 -27.40 46.57 -50.19
N ARG A 283 -28.17 47.66 -50.33
CA ARG A 283 -28.01 48.68 -51.38
C ARG A 283 -27.73 50.04 -50.77
N ILE A 284 -26.46 50.44 -50.77
CA ILE A 284 -25.95 51.52 -49.93
C ILE A 284 -26.04 52.86 -50.67
N GLN A 285 -26.78 53.84 -50.15
CA GLN A 285 -26.94 55.17 -50.78
C GLN A 285 -25.96 56.26 -50.28
N SER A 286 -24.94 55.90 -49.50
CA SER A 286 -23.88 56.83 -49.08
C SER A 286 -22.88 57.11 -50.23
N SER A 287 -21.92 58.02 -50.00
CA SER A 287 -20.85 58.27 -50.97
C SER A 287 -19.95 57.04 -51.15
N GLU A 288 -19.62 56.69 -52.39
CA GLU A 288 -18.81 55.49 -52.72
C GLU A 288 -17.51 55.41 -51.92
N SER A 289 -16.82 56.54 -51.75
CA SER A 289 -15.57 56.62 -50.97
C SER A 289 -15.74 56.10 -49.55
N GLU A 290 -16.87 56.38 -48.90
CA GLU A 290 -17.12 55.90 -47.53
C GLU A 290 -17.44 54.41 -47.51
N LYS A 291 -18.22 53.91 -48.48
CA LYS A 291 -18.46 52.46 -48.67
C LYS A 291 -17.14 51.72 -48.81
N LEU A 292 -16.28 52.18 -49.72
CA LEU A 292 -14.98 51.58 -50.02
C LEU A 292 -14.05 51.63 -48.81
N SER A 293 -13.96 52.75 -48.07
CA SER A 293 -13.16 52.81 -46.84
C SER A 293 -13.61 51.80 -45.78
N ARG A 294 -14.91 51.55 -45.61
CA ARG A 294 -15.43 50.52 -44.70
C ARG A 294 -15.15 49.10 -45.21
N LEU A 295 -15.33 48.84 -46.51
CA LEU A 295 -15.00 47.56 -47.14
C LEU A 295 -13.51 47.23 -47.00
N PHE A 296 -12.61 48.18 -47.28
CA PHE A 296 -11.17 48.02 -47.08
C PHE A 296 -10.80 47.75 -45.61
N PHE A 297 -11.46 48.42 -44.65
CA PHE A 297 -11.22 48.17 -43.22
C PHE A 297 -11.54 46.72 -42.81
N TYR A 298 -12.68 46.16 -43.24
CA TYR A 298 -13.00 44.76 -42.96
C TYR A 298 -12.14 43.77 -43.78
N GLN A 299 -11.83 44.09 -45.05
CA GLN A 299 -10.88 43.32 -45.87
C GLN A 299 -9.51 43.25 -45.18
N GLU A 300 -9.03 44.35 -44.61
CA GLU A 300 -7.77 44.41 -43.87
C GLU A 300 -7.83 43.58 -42.58
N GLN A 301 -8.91 43.65 -41.79
CA GLN A 301 -9.08 42.78 -40.61
C GLN A 301 -9.01 41.29 -40.97
N TRP A 302 -9.64 40.88 -42.08
CA TRP A 302 -9.52 39.51 -42.57
C TRP A 302 -8.09 39.18 -43.00
N ASN A 303 -7.46 40.04 -43.79
CA ASN A 303 -6.12 39.79 -44.34
C ASN A 303 -5.02 39.80 -43.25
N GLN A 304 -5.12 40.66 -42.24
CA GLN A 304 -4.25 40.61 -41.05
C GLN A 304 -4.26 39.24 -40.37
N LYS A 305 -5.39 38.52 -40.42
CA LYS A 305 -5.56 37.19 -39.81
C LYS A 305 -5.25 36.02 -40.78
N TYR A 306 -5.59 36.16 -42.06
CA TYR A 306 -5.62 35.05 -43.02
C TYR A 306 -4.75 35.18 -44.29
N ALA A 307 -4.11 36.33 -44.57
CA ALA A 307 -3.35 36.53 -45.82
C ALA A 307 -2.23 35.49 -46.06
N ALA A 308 -1.68 34.91 -44.99
CA ALA A 308 -0.71 33.82 -45.11
C ALA A 308 -1.31 32.49 -45.64
N LEU A 309 -2.63 32.31 -45.56
CA LEU A 309 -3.37 31.25 -46.25
C LEU A 309 -3.85 31.75 -47.61
N PHE A 310 -4.64 32.83 -47.64
CA PHE A 310 -5.05 33.51 -48.86
C PHE A 310 -5.37 34.97 -48.57
N GLU A 311 -5.08 35.86 -49.52
CA GLU A 311 -5.47 37.27 -49.44
C GLU A 311 -6.87 37.44 -50.06
N LEU A 312 -7.80 37.99 -49.27
CA LEU A 312 -9.14 38.35 -49.70
C LEU A 312 -9.06 39.66 -50.49
N SER A 313 -9.61 39.69 -51.70
CA SER A 313 -9.76 40.92 -52.50
C SER A 313 -11.11 41.59 -52.20
N ILE A 314 -11.27 42.87 -52.55
CA ILE A 314 -12.57 43.54 -52.46
C ILE A 314 -13.63 42.86 -53.35
N TYR A 315 -13.22 42.24 -54.46
CA TYR A 315 -14.10 41.48 -55.35
C TYR A 315 -14.55 40.13 -54.77
N ASP A 316 -13.88 39.62 -53.73
CA ASP A 316 -14.37 38.48 -52.96
C ASP A 316 -15.45 38.88 -51.94
N LEU A 317 -15.55 40.18 -51.59
CA LEU A 317 -16.64 40.71 -50.76
C LEU A 317 -17.93 40.92 -51.57
N GLY A 318 -17.82 41.23 -52.87
CA GLY A 318 -18.96 41.62 -53.70
C GLY A 318 -18.56 42.15 -55.07
N ASN A 319 -19.56 42.38 -55.92
CA ASN A 319 -19.40 42.90 -57.27
C ASN A 319 -19.93 44.34 -57.39
N ALA A 320 -19.20 45.20 -58.10
CA ALA A 320 -19.74 46.44 -58.63
C ALA A 320 -20.69 46.14 -59.80
N GLN A 321 -21.81 46.86 -59.88
CA GLN A 321 -22.76 46.85 -61.00
C GLN A 321 -22.47 48.01 -61.97
N ASP A 322 -23.03 47.94 -63.19
CA ASP A 322 -22.83 48.95 -64.24
C ASP A 322 -23.37 50.36 -63.90
N ASP A 323 -24.18 50.48 -62.84
CA ASP A 323 -24.72 51.74 -62.31
C ASP A 323 -23.94 52.31 -61.11
N GLY A 324 -22.88 51.62 -60.66
CA GLY A 324 -22.03 52.00 -59.53
C GLY A 324 -22.44 51.40 -58.19
N ASP A 325 -23.56 50.67 -58.08
CA ASP A 325 -23.92 50.02 -56.82
C ASP A 325 -23.05 48.78 -56.57
N PHE A 326 -22.54 48.62 -55.35
CA PHE A 326 -21.70 47.49 -54.95
C PHE A 326 -22.53 46.48 -54.15
N ILE A 327 -22.81 45.32 -54.73
CA ILE A 327 -23.58 44.25 -54.10
C ILE A 327 -22.64 43.27 -53.41
N LEU A 328 -22.76 43.19 -52.09
CA LEU A 328 -22.10 42.18 -51.27
C LEU A 328 -22.54 40.77 -51.67
N HIS A 329 -21.58 39.85 -51.75
CA HIS A 329 -21.84 38.43 -51.88
C HIS A 329 -22.47 37.88 -50.59
N ASP A 330 -23.31 36.86 -50.74
CA ASP A 330 -23.86 36.12 -49.62
C ASP A 330 -22.91 34.97 -49.22
N LEU A 331 -23.24 34.31 -48.11
CA LEU A 331 -22.52 33.15 -47.61
C LEU A 331 -22.53 31.94 -48.57
N MET A 332 -23.59 31.71 -49.35
CA MET A 332 -23.59 30.61 -50.33
C MET A 332 -22.60 30.87 -51.47
N ILE A 333 -22.58 32.10 -52.01
CA ILE A 333 -21.57 32.50 -53.01
C ILE A 333 -20.16 32.33 -52.44
N LEU A 334 -19.92 32.79 -51.21
CA LEU A 334 -18.63 32.65 -50.54
C LEU A 334 -18.19 31.17 -50.38
N ASN A 335 -19.11 30.26 -50.04
CA ASN A 335 -18.80 28.83 -49.97
C ASN A 335 -18.35 28.27 -51.34
N SER A 336 -18.91 28.77 -52.44
CA SER A 336 -18.55 28.33 -53.80
C SER A 336 -17.21 28.87 -54.31
N THR A 337 -16.82 30.10 -53.94
CA THR A 337 -15.61 30.77 -54.46
C THR A 337 -14.41 30.72 -53.51
N LEU A 338 -14.65 30.75 -52.20
CA LEU A 338 -13.60 30.87 -51.18
C LEU A 338 -13.06 29.50 -50.74
N ILE A 339 -13.93 28.50 -50.58
CA ILE A 339 -13.52 27.17 -50.15
C ILE A 339 -12.47 26.57 -51.12
N PRO A 340 -12.63 26.60 -52.46
CA PRO A 340 -11.61 26.10 -53.37
C PRO A 340 -10.24 26.81 -53.23
N LYS A 341 -10.24 28.14 -53.07
CA LYS A 341 -9.02 28.91 -52.80
C LYS A 341 -8.36 28.42 -51.51
N VAL A 342 -9.15 28.26 -50.45
CA VAL A 342 -8.68 27.76 -49.15
C VAL A 342 -8.18 26.32 -49.23
N ILE A 343 -8.83 25.40 -49.98
CA ILE A 343 -8.35 24.04 -50.23
C ILE A 343 -6.97 24.09 -50.90
N LYS A 344 -6.86 24.80 -52.03
CA LYS A 344 -5.64 24.90 -52.83
C LYS A 344 -4.47 25.43 -52.00
N TYR A 345 -4.63 26.60 -51.37
CA TYR A 345 -3.54 27.20 -50.60
C TYR A 345 -3.24 26.47 -49.29
N PHE A 346 -4.24 25.85 -48.63
CA PHE A 346 -3.96 24.98 -47.48
C PHE A 346 -3.14 23.76 -47.91
N SER A 347 -3.51 23.12 -49.02
CA SER A 347 -2.76 21.99 -49.58
C SER A 347 -1.34 22.40 -49.92
N GLU A 348 -1.14 23.44 -50.74
CA GLU A 348 0.17 23.92 -51.16
C GLU A 348 1.07 24.33 -49.97
N ARG A 349 0.50 25.03 -48.98
CA ARG A 349 1.27 25.59 -47.85
C ARG A 349 1.57 24.57 -46.76
N TYR A 350 0.65 23.64 -46.46
CA TYR A 350 0.72 22.80 -45.26
C TYR A 350 0.85 21.29 -45.53
N LEU A 351 0.56 20.81 -46.75
CA LEU A 351 0.66 19.38 -47.08
C LEU A 351 1.94 19.03 -47.84
N ASN A 352 2.23 17.73 -47.87
CA ASN A 352 3.39 17.17 -48.56
C ASN A 352 3.14 17.08 -50.06
N GLN A 353 3.68 18.03 -50.85
CA GLN A 353 3.42 18.11 -52.30
C GLN A 353 3.86 16.87 -53.08
N ALA A 354 4.75 16.02 -52.54
CA ALA A 354 5.08 14.71 -53.14
C ALA A 354 3.89 13.73 -53.16
N ARG A 355 2.77 14.08 -52.51
CA ARG A 355 1.51 13.33 -52.50
C ARG A 355 0.39 14.01 -53.31
N LYS A 356 0.62 15.21 -53.90
CA LYS A 356 -0.35 15.84 -54.82
C LYS A 356 -0.44 14.99 -56.10
N ARG A 357 -1.62 14.46 -56.40
CA ARG A 357 -1.98 13.79 -57.64
C ARG A 357 -2.78 14.73 -58.52
N LEU A 358 -2.61 14.59 -59.84
CA LEU A 358 -3.31 15.37 -60.84
C LEU A 358 -4.10 14.41 -61.75
N LEU A 359 -5.31 14.81 -62.09
CA LEU A 359 -6.23 14.09 -62.97
C LEU A 359 -6.72 15.08 -64.04
N PRO A 360 -6.27 14.98 -65.31
CA PRO A 360 -6.71 15.91 -66.34
C PRO A 360 -8.21 15.74 -66.62
N ILE A 361 -8.89 16.85 -66.87
CA ILE A 361 -10.25 16.90 -67.40
C ILE A 361 -10.19 17.26 -68.89
N ASN A 362 -9.44 18.31 -69.22
CA ASN A 362 -9.13 18.78 -70.58
C ASN A 362 -7.85 19.64 -70.55
N ASP A 363 -7.42 20.16 -71.72
CA ASP A 363 -6.19 20.96 -71.88
C ASP A 363 -6.05 22.15 -70.91
N ASN A 364 -7.16 22.68 -70.36
CA ASN A 364 -7.18 23.87 -69.50
C ASN A 364 -7.64 23.59 -68.05
N ALA A 365 -8.03 22.36 -67.72
CA ALA A 365 -8.64 22.02 -66.44
C ALA A 365 -8.19 20.63 -65.92
N TYR A 366 -7.87 20.57 -64.63
CA TYR A 366 -7.50 19.32 -63.95
C TYR A 366 -8.00 19.27 -62.51
N ILE A 367 -8.31 18.07 -62.02
CA ILE A 367 -8.58 17.82 -60.61
C ILE A 367 -7.26 17.58 -59.89
N SER A 368 -7.04 18.35 -58.83
CA SER A 368 -6.00 18.12 -57.84
C SER A 368 -6.54 17.29 -56.69
N TYR A 369 -5.78 16.26 -56.31
CA TYR A 369 -6.03 15.45 -55.12
C TYR A 369 -4.78 15.48 -54.22
N CYS A 370 -4.94 15.80 -52.94
CA CYS A 370 -3.86 15.69 -51.96
C CYS A 370 -4.42 15.28 -50.61
N ASP A 371 -4.15 14.03 -50.22
CA ASP A 371 -4.48 13.45 -48.90
C ASP A 371 -5.89 13.80 -48.40
N GLU A 372 -6.89 13.21 -49.08
CA GLU A 372 -8.33 13.38 -48.83
C GLU A 372 -8.92 14.76 -49.18
N LEU A 373 -8.12 15.74 -49.65
CA LEU A 373 -8.61 17.02 -50.20
C LEU A 373 -8.68 17.01 -51.74
N LEU A 374 -9.76 17.57 -52.29
CA LEU A 374 -10.08 17.62 -53.71
C LEU A 374 -10.44 19.05 -54.16
N TRP A 375 -9.88 19.51 -55.28
CA TRP A 375 -10.32 20.73 -55.97
C TRP A 375 -10.06 20.64 -57.48
N CYS A 376 -10.88 21.30 -58.29
CA CYS A 376 -10.60 21.53 -59.70
C CYS A 376 -9.70 22.77 -59.85
N GLU A 377 -8.78 22.79 -60.79
CA GLU A 377 -8.05 23.98 -61.24
C GLU A 377 -8.38 24.25 -62.70
N ASN A 378 -9.22 25.26 -62.95
CA ASN A 378 -9.72 25.67 -64.27
C ASN A 378 -9.05 27.00 -64.66
N GLN A 379 -8.20 26.99 -65.69
CA GLN A 379 -7.36 28.14 -66.08
C GLN A 379 -6.55 28.74 -64.90
N GLY A 380 -6.22 27.92 -63.89
CA GLY A 380 -5.51 28.31 -62.67
C GLY A 380 -6.39 28.77 -61.50
N ASN A 381 -7.67 29.08 -61.75
CA ASN A 381 -8.66 29.35 -60.71
C ASN A 381 -9.10 28.04 -60.04
N PRO A 382 -9.13 27.96 -58.70
CA PRO A 382 -9.63 26.78 -58.03
C PRO A 382 -11.16 26.79 -57.96
N GLU A 383 -11.77 25.64 -58.21
CA GLU A 383 -13.22 25.39 -58.18
C GLU A 383 -13.53 24.14 -57.32
N LEU A 384 -14.75 24.01 -56.77
CA LEU A 384 -15.19 22.78 -56.10
C LEU A 384 -15.34 21.66 -57.16
N VAL A 385 -14.95 20.43 -56.84
CA VAL A 385 -15.21 19.28 -57.72
C VAL A 385 -16.71 18.95 -57.69
N THR A 386 -17.38 19.09 -58.83
CA THR A 386 -18.80 18.73 -58.99
C THR A 386 -18.97 17.50 -59.89
N LEU A 387 -20.19 16.95 -59.93
CA LEU A 387 -20.54 15.83 -60.82
C LEU A 387 -20.42 16.20 -62.30
N GLU A 388 -20.74 17.44 -62.65
CA GLU A 388 -20.63 18.01 -64.00
C GLU A 388 -19.16 18.13 -64.44
N ILE A 389 -18.24 18.40 -63.51
CA ILE A 389 -16.79 18.39 -63.76
C ILE A 389 -16.31 16.95 -63.97
N MET A 390 -16.75 16.00 -63.13
CA MET A 390 -16.42 14.58 -63.29
C MET A 390 -16.97 13.95 -64.59
N GLN A 391 -18.08 14.48 -65.12
CA GLN A 391 -18.67 14.08 -66.40
C GLN A 391 -17.86 14.55 -67.62
N GLN A 392 -17.01 15.56 -67.49
CA GLN A 392 -16.19 16.10 -68.57
C GLN A 392 -14.88 15.32 -68.81
N ILE A 393 -14.53 14.39 -67.92
CA ILE A 393 -13.29 13.61 -68.02
C ILE A 393 -13.41 12.56 -69.13
N ASP A 394 -12.62 12.72 -70.20
CA ASP A 394 -12.48 11.69 -71.24
C ASP A 394 -11.67 10.49 -70.71
N LYS A 395 -12.41 9.47 -70.27
CA LYS A 395 -11.89 8.22 -69.70
C LYS A 395 -11.09 7.38 -70.71
N GLU A 396 -11.34 7.54 -72.02
CA GLU A 396 -10.63 6.78 -73.06
C GLU A 396 -9.25 7.40 -73.34
N SER A 397 -9.06 8.68 -73.01
CA SER A 397 -7.78 9.40 -73.11
C SER A 397 -6.83 9.18 -71.92
N LEU A 398 -7.31 8.65 -70.79
CA LEU A 398 -6.52 8.57 -69.55
C LEU A 398 -5.35 7.58 -69.66
N SER A 399 -4.16 8.04 -69.26
CA SER A 399 -3.02 7.14 -69.03
C SER A 399 -3.27 6.21 -67.83
N PRO A 400 -2.56 5.08 -67.68
CA PRO A 400 -2.74 4.18 -66.53
C PRO A 400 -2.55 4.87 -65.16
N GLU A 401 -1.61 5.82 -65.03
CA GLU A 401 -1.47 6.62 -63.80
C GLU A 401 -2.67 7.57 -63.60
N ALA A 402 -3.19 8.17 -64.67
CA ALA A 402 -4.39 9.00 -64.60
C ALA A 402 -5.66 8.18 -64.30
N MET A 403 -5.76 6.93 -64.76
CA MET A 403 -6.80 5.98 -64.37
C MET A 403 -6.71 5.64 -62.87
N ILE A 404 -5.51 5.37 -62.34
CA ILE A 404 -5.30 5.15 -60.90
C ILE A 404 -5.73 6.40 -60.10
N ASN A 405 -5.34 7.60 -60.54
CA ASN A 405 -5.77 8.86 -59.90
C ASN A 405 -7.29 9.05 -59.98
N TYR A 406 -7.92 8.73 -61.12
CA TYR A 406 -9.38 8.75 -61.29
C TYR A 406 -10.09 7.81 -60.30
N CYS A 407 -9.57 6.59 -60.09
CA CYS A 407 -10.11 5.67 -59.11
C CYS A 407 -10.01 6.22 -57.68
N TYR A 408 -8.89 6.82 -57.27
CA TYR A 408 -8.77 7.47 -55.95
C TYR A 408 -9.73 8.66 -55.78
N VAL A 409 -9.90 9.49 -56.82
CA VAL A 409 -10.88 10.60 -56.80
C VAL A 409 -12.31 10.06 -56.67
N MET A 410 -12.67 9.01 -57.43
CA MET A 410 -13.99 8.37 -57.35
C MET A 410 -14.25 7.74 -55.97
N GLU A 411 -13.26 7.07 -55.36
CA GLU A 411 -13.38 6.54 -53.99
C GLU A 411 -13.66 7.65 -52.97
N GLN A 412 -12.94 8.77 -53.03
CA GLN A 412 -13.15 9.90 -52.12
C GLN A 412 -14.52 10.58 -52.33
N LEU A 413 -14.95 10.77 -53.58
CA LEU A 413 -16.27 11.33 -53.89
C LEU A 413 -17.43 10.43 -53.42
N LEU A 414 -17.24 9.10 -53.41
CA LEU A 414 -18.23 8.15 -52.87
C LEU A 414 -18.36 8.19 -51.34
N VAL A 415 -17.31 8.65 -50.64
CA VAL A 415 -17.33 8.94 -49.20
C VAL A 415 -17.97 10.30 -48.92
N GLU A 416 -17.62 11.34 -49.70
CA GLU A 416 -18.13 12.70 -49.52
C GLU A 416 -19.62 12.88 -49.89
N TYR A 417 -20.05 12.25 -50.99
CA TYR A 417 -21.39 12.44 -51.57
C TYR A 417 -22.20 11.13 -51.56
N PRO A 418 -22.56 10.59 -50.38
CA PRO A 418 -23.27 9.33 -50.28
C PRO A 418 -24.66 9.36 -50.93
N ASN A 419 -25.23 10.54 -51.16
CA ASN A 419 -26.50 10.72 -51.88
C ASN A 419 -26.34 10.75 -53.41
N ALA A 420 -25.13 10.99 -53.93
CA ALA A 420 -24.82 10.98 -55.36
C ALA A 420 -24.35 9.59 -55.86
N LYS A 421 -24.44 8.56 -55.01
CA LYS A 421 -23.88 7.22 -55.24
C LYS A 421 -24.28 6.59 -56.58
N GLU A 422 -25.55 6.66 -56.98
CA GLU A 422 -26.02 6.12 -58.26
C GLU A 422 -25.44 6.89 -59.47
N GLN A 423 -25.29 8.22 -59.34
CA GLN A 423 -24.73 9.07 -60.40
C GLN A 423 -23.23 8.81 -60.56
N LEU A 424 -22.50 8.64 -59.45
CA LEU A 424 -21.10 8.23 -59.44
C LEU A 424 -20.91 6.80 -60.01
N LEU A 425 -21.85 5.88 -59.80
CA LEU A 425 -21.89 4.56 -60.46
C LEU A 425 -22.00 4.66 -61.99
N HIS A 426 -22.83 5.56 -62.51
CA HIS A 426 -22.90 5.83 -63.94
C HIS A 426 -21.61 6.42 -64.51
N LEU A 427 -20.77 7.06 -63.69
CA LEU A 427 -19.42 7.48 -64.11
C LEU A 427 -18.40 6.33 -64.13
N LEU A 428 -18.63 5.23 -63.43
CA LEU A 428 -17.78 4.03 -63.50
C LEU A 428 -18.11 3.12 -64.70
N ASN A 429 -19.34 3.14 -65.19
CA ASN A 429 -19.84 2.24 -66.23
C ASN A 429 -19.60 2.79 -67.66
N PRO A 430 -19.07 2.02 -68.63
CA PRO A 430 -18.52 0.67 -68.52
C PRO A 430 -17.12 0.64 -67.89
N LEU A 431 -16.97 -0.20 -66.86
CA LEU A 431 -15.67 -0.56 -66.31
C LEU A 431 -14.92 -1.40 -67.34
N SER A 432 -13.78 -0.92 -67.82
CA SER A 432 -12.90 -1.74 -68.67
C SER A 432 -12.25 -2.86 -67.84
N ASP A 433 -11.72 -3.88 -68.52
CA ASP A 433 -10.93 -4.93 -67.87
C ASP A 433 -9.73 -4.35 -67.10
N GLU A 434 -9.10 -3.31 -67.64
CA GLU A 434 -7.99 -2.59 -67.00
C GLU A 434 -8.45 -1.79 -65.78
N PHE A 435 -9.62 -1.13 -65.84
CA PHE A 435 -10.18 -0.43 -64.68
C PHE A 435 -10.53 -1.42 -63.56
N SER A 436 -11.12 -2.56 -63.92
CA SER A 436 -11.40 -3.67 -62.99
C SER A 436 -10.11 -4.22 -62.36
N ARG A 437 -9.04 -4.32 -63.15
CA ARG A 437 -7.71 -4.74 -62.69
C ARG A 437 -7.10 -3.72 -61.72
N ILE A 438 -7.16 -2.43 -62.03
CA ILE A 438 -6.66 -1.33 -61.19
C ILE A 438 -7.36 -1.30 -59.83
N ILE A 439 -8.70 -1.43 -59.78
CA ILE A 439 -9.46 -1.48 -58.51
C ILE A 439 -8.95 -2.61 -57.60
N LEU A 440 -8.67 -3.78 -58.17
CA LEU A 440 -8.23 -4.97 -57.43
C LEU A 440 -6.73 -4.91 -57.05
N GLU A 441 -5.86 -4.44 -57.95
CA GLU A 441 -4.41 -4.33 -57.70
C GLU A 441 -4.07 -3.21 -56.70
N HIS A 442 -4.85 -2.13 -56.67
CA HIS A 442 -4.72 -1.07 -55.66
C HIS A 442 -5.63 -1.26 -54.43
N MET A 443 -6.38 -2.36 -54.38
CA MET A 443 -7.27 -2.75 -53.27
C MET A 443 -8.21 -1.62 -52.81
N LEU A 444 -8.88 -0.96 -53.76
CA LEU A 444 -9.73 0.21 -53.50
C LEU A 444 -11.08 -0.23 -52.92
N LEU A 445 -11.06 -0.58 -51.63
CA LEU A 445 -12.15 -1.24 -50.91
C LEU A 445 -13.50 -0.55 -51.06
N THR A 446 -13.54 0.78 -51.00
CA THR A 446 -14.81 1.52 -51.09
C THR A 446 -15.45 1.30 -52.46
N LEU A 447 -14.64 1.26 -53.52
CA LEU A 447 -15.10 0.90 -54.86
C LEU A 447 -15.50 -0.58 -54.93
N ILE A 448 -14.71 -1.51 -54.38
CA ILE A 448 -15.02 -2.96 -54.38
C ILE A 448 -16.37 -3.24 -53.74
N PHE A 449 -16.58 -2.86 -52.47
CA PHE A 449 -17.84 -3.11 -51.76
C PHE A 449 -19.04 -2.37 -52.36
N PHE A 450 -18.80 -1.18 -52.94
CA PHE A 450 -19.88 -0.40 -53.56
C PHE A 450 -20.28 -0.95 -54.93
N ILE A 451 -19.33 -1.43 -55.73
CA ILE A 451 -19.56 -2.20 -56.96
C ILE A 451 -20.33 -3.49 -56.63
N GLU A 452 -19.97 -4.19 -55.55
CA GLU A 452 -20.61 -5.47 -55.22
C GLU A 452 -22.06 -5.31 -54.71
N LYS A 453 -22.38 -4.24 -53.98
CA LYS A 453 -23.77 -3.93 -53.57
C LYS A 453 -24.72 -3.57 -54.72
N ASN A 454 -24.22 -3.43 -55.95
CA ASN A 454 -25.02 -3.03 -57.11
C ASN A 454 -24.95 -4.10 -58.23
N ASP A 455 -26.09 -4.43 -58.84
CA ASP A 455 -26.15 -5.49 -59.86
C ASP A 455 -25.65 -5.07 -61.24
N LEU A 456 -25.23 -3.81 -61.40
CA LEU A 456 -24.62 -3.25 -62.60
C LEU A 456 -23.28 -3.89 -62.98
N ALA A 457 -22.63 -4.63 -62.07
CA ALA A 457 -21.26 -5.12 -62.23
C ALA A 457 -21.11 -6.66 -62.15
N ARG A 458 -22.09 -7.41 -62.67
CA ARG A 458 -22.14 -8.88 -62.61
C ARG A 458 -20.82 -9.59 -62.97
N GLY A 459 -20.17 -9.22 -64.07
CA GLY A 459 -18.90 -9.83 -64.49
C GLY A 459 -17.72 -9.56 -63.56
N LEU A 460 -17.80 -8.49 -62.75
CA LEU A 460 -16.82 -8.17 -61.71
C LEU A 460 -17.07 -9.01 -60.46
N LYS A 461 -18.34 -9.20 -60.05
CA LYS A 461 -18.74 -10.18 -59.01
C LYS A 461 -18.28 -11.60 -59.38
N GLU A 462 -18.59 -12.05 -60.59
CA GLU A 462 -18.26 -13.41 -61.06
C GLU A 462 -16.74 -13.65 -61.10
N ARG A 463 -15.93 -12.64 -61.49
CA ARG A 463 -14.45 -12.73 -61.37
C ARG A 463 -13.98 -12.75 -59.91
N PHE A 464 -14.49 -11.86 -59.07
CA PHE A 464 -14.09 -11.72 -57.65
C PHE A 464 -14.31 -13.03 -56.86
N TYR A 465 -15.48 -13.66 -57.03
CA TYR A 465 -15.79 -14.94 -56.38
C TYR A 465 -15.11 -16.16 -57.03
N SER A 466 -14.58 -16.04 -58.26
CA SER A 466 -13.87 -17.16 -58.94
C SER A 466 -12.40 -17.32 -58.51
N ASP A 467 -11.81 -16.29 -57.89
CA ASP A 467 -10.40 -16.26 -57.48
C ASP A 467 -10.30 -16.36 -55.95
N THR A 468 -10.43 -17.58 -55.43
CA THR A 468 -10.39 -17.86 -53.98
C THR A 468 -9.07 -17.41 -53.34
N ASN A 469 -7.95 -17.46 -54.06
CA ASN A 469 -6.66 -16.94 -53.59
C ASN A 469 -6.71 -15.42 -53.40
N ARG A 470 -7.34 -14.66 -54.30
CA ARG A 470 -7.57 -13.22 -54.08
C ARG A 470 -8.56 -12.95 -52.96
N LEU A 471 -9.63 -13.74 -52.82
CA LEU A 471 -10.56 -13.59 -51.70
C LEU A 471 -9.83 -13.81 -50.35
N HIS A 472 -8.96 -14.82 -50.27
CA HIS A 472 -8.10 -15.06 -49.09
C HIS A 472 -7.11 -13.90 -48.87
N GLN A 473 -6.46 -13.37 -49.91
CA GLN A 473 -5.59 -12.19 -49.78
C GLN A 473 -6.35 -10.96 -49.27
N LEU A 474 -7.59 -10.74 -49.73
CA LEU A 474 -8.43 -9.64 -49.28
C LEU A 474 -8.89 -9.85 -47.82
N ILE A 475 -9.24 -11.08 -47.42
CA ILE A 475 -9.58 -11.43 -46.02
C ILE A 475 -8.37 -11.24 -45.09
N SER A 476 -7.18 -11.66 -45.50
CA SER A 476 -5.96 -11.47 -44.70
C SER A 476 -5.51 -10.01 -44.61
N ALA A 477 -5.76 -9.20 -45.64
CA ALA A 477 -5.38 -7.78 -45.67
C ALA A 477 -6.41 -6.86 -44.98
N TYR A 478 -7.71 -7.17 -45.12
CA TYR A 478 -8.82 -6.32 -44.66
C TYR A 478 -9.94 -7.14 -43.98
N PRO A 479 -9.59 -7.93 -42.94
CA PRO A 479 -10.50 -8.85 -42.26
C PRO A 479 -11.75 -8.12 -41.77
N ASP A 480 -11.57 -6.99 -41.09
CA ASP A 480 -12.64 -6.24 -40.44
C ASP A 480 -13.69 -5.75 -41.44
N VAL A 481 -13.25 -5.24 -42.60
CA VAL A 481 -14.15 -4.66 -43.60
C VAL A 481 -14.90 -5.75 -44.35
N ILE A 482 -14.23 -6.86 -44.68
CA ILE A 482 -14.88 -8.01 -45.31
C ILE A 482 -15.82 -8.71 -44.33
N LEU A 483 -15.45 -8.90 -43.07
CA LEU A 483 -16.33 -9.58 -42.11
C LEU A 483 -17.57 -8.73 -41.82
N ASN A 484 -17.44 -7.41 -41.67
CA ASN A 484 -18.61 -6.52 -41.64
C ASN A 484 -19.46 -6.65 -42.93
N TYR A 485 -18.83 -6.73 -44.11
CA TYR A 485 -19.54 -6.90 -45.38
C TYR A 485 -20.27 -8.25 -45.51
N LEU A 486 -19.63 -9.37 -45.15
CA LEU A 486 -20.22 -10.70 -45.07
C LEU A 486 -21.40 -10.75 -44.08
N PHE A 487 -21.34 -9.98 -42.99
CA PHE A 487 -22.47 -9.84 -42.05
C PHE A 487 -23.55 -8.85 -42.50
N GLU A 488 -23.25 -7.83 -43.31
CA GLU A 488 -24.26 -7.00 -43.97
C GLU A 488 -25.01 -7.77 -45.08
N LEU A 489 -24.36 -8.77 -45.70
CA LEU A 489 -24.97 -9.72 -46.64
C LEU A 489 -26.00 -10.69 -46.00
N LYS A 490 -26.45 -10.50 -44.76
CA LYS A 490 -27.44 -11.37 -44.07
C LYS A 490 -28.78 -11.55 -44.79
N ASN A 491 -29.08 -10.66 -45.75
CA ASN A 491 -30.25 -10.75 -46.64
C ASN A 491 -30.01 -11.57 -47.92
N ALA A 492 -28.77 -11.93 -48.25
CA ALA A 492 -28.45 -12.81 -49.36
C ALA A 492 -28.59 -14.29 -48.92
N HIS A 493 -29.33 -15.09 -49.67
CA HIS A 493 -29.67 -16.46 -49.30
C HIS A 493 -28.46 -17.40 -49.06
N HIS A 494 -27.28 -17.07 -49.60
CA HIS A 494 -26.06 -17.85 -49.43
C HIS A 494 -25.43 -17.73 -48.02
N PHE A 495 -25.69 -16.65 -47.28
CA PHE A 495 -25.12 -16.42 -45.94
C PHE A 495 -26.01 -16.90 -44.78
N GLN A 496 -27.08 -17.63 -45.08
CA GLN A 496 -27.95 -18.23 -44.07
C GLN A 496 -27.66 -19.71 -43.80
N ASP A 497 -26.70 -20.32 -44.51
CA ASP A 497 -26.25 -21.68 -44.26
C ASP A 497 -25.21 -21.74 -43.13
N PRO A 498 -25.50 -22.40 -41.99
CA PRO A 498 -24.52 -22.58 -40.92
C PRO A 498 -23.34 -23.47 -41.34
N ALA A 499 -23.45 -24.30 -42.39
CA ALA A 499 -22.34 -25.11 -42.88
C ALA A 499 -21.24 -24.19 -43.44
N PHE A 500 -21.56 -23.31 -44.38
CA PHE A 500 -20.60 -22.36 -44.96
C PHE A 500 -19.91 -21.48 -43.91
N ILE A 501 -20.68 -20.98 -42.92
CA ILE A 501 -20.10 -20.19 -41.82
C ILE A 501 -19.18 -21.05 -40.93
N ASN A 502 -19.52 -22.32 -40.66
CA ASN A 502 -18.64 -23.21 -39.91
C ASN A 502 -17.39 -23.60 -40.71
N ASP A 503 -17.49 -23.85 -42.00
CA ASP A 503 -16.34 -24.17 -42.86
C ASP A 503 -15.32 -23.01 -42.85
N VAL A 504 -15.79 -21.77 -42.99
CA VAL A 504 -14.97 -20.55 -42.92
C VAL A 504 -14.45 -20.25 -41.49
N LEU A 505 -15.13 -20.72 -40.43
CA LEU A 505 -14.66 -20.59 -39.05
C LEU A 505 -13.66 -21.68 -38.62
N ASP A 506 -13.76 -22.87 -39.22
CA ASP A 506 -12.90 -24.03 -38.97
C ASP A 506 -11.67 -24.07 -39.91
N GLU A 507 -11.67 -23.29 -41.00
CA GLU A 507 -10.50 -23.10 -41.86
C GLU A 507 -9.33 -22.48 -41.07
N MET A 508 -8.12 -22.95 -41.37
CA MET A 508 -6.94 -22.74 -40.54
C MET A 508 -5.98 -21.76 -41.21
N TYR A 509 -5.83 -20.59 -40.60
CA TYR A 509 -5.00 -19.50 -41.11
C TYR A 509 -3.59 -19.57 -40.54
N ASP A 510 -2.61 -19.56 -41.44
CA ASP A 510 -1.22 -19.25 -41.12
C ASP A 510 -1.03 -17.73 -41.17
N ASN A 511 -0.73 -17.13 -40.01
CA ASN A 511 -0.50 -15.70 -39.85
C ASN A 511 0.92 -15.51 -39.30
N GLU A 512 1.75 -14.70 -39.97
CA GLU A 512 3.17 -14.53 -39.61
C GLU A 512 3.40 -14.04 -38.17
N ASP A 513 2.48 -13.23 -37.61
CA ASP A 513 2.54 -12.74 -36.22
C ASP A 513 1.98 -13.75 -35.21
N ALA A 514 0.91 -14.47 -35.57
CA ALA A 514 0.21 -15.38 -34.66
C ALA A 514 0.84 -16.78 -34.59
N GLY A 515 1.43 -17.23 -35.70
CA GLY A 515 1.88 -18.60 -35.94
C GLY A 515 0.96 -19.38 -36.89
N GLU A 516 1.42 -20.56 -37.27
CA GLU A 516 0.62 -21.53 -38.03
C GLU A 516 -0.62 -21.99 -37.24
N ALA A 517 -1.66 -22.38 -37.98
CA ALA A 517 -2.87 -23.04 -37.46
C ALA A 517 -3.74 -22.24 -36.47
N THR A 518 -4.39 -21.16 -36.94
CA THR A 518 -5.38 -20.37 -36.16
C THR A 518 -6.79 -20.41 -36.78
N THR A 519 -7.86 -20.29 -35.99
CA THR A 519 -9.24 -20.15 -36.52
C THR A 519 -9.62 -18.70 -36.76
N LEU A 520 -10.57 -18.45 -37.67
CA LEU A 520 -11.13 -17.10 -37.88
C LEU A 520 -11.73 -16.52 -36.58
N LEU A 521 -12.32 -17.34 -35.72
CA LEU A 521 -12.82 -16.89 -34.42
C LEU A 521 -11.69 -16.42 -33.49
N TRP A 522 -10.56 -17.13 -33.46
CA TRP A 522 -9.37 -16.72 -32.72
C TRP A 522 -8.82 -15.40 -33.26
N TYR A 523 -8.73 -15.28 -34.59
CA TYR A 523 -8.29 -14.08 -35.31
C TYR A 523 -9.19 -12.88 -34.96
N LEU A 524 -10.51 -13.02 -35.05
CA LEU A 524 -11.49 -11.98 -34.67
C LEU A 524 -11.30 -11.48 -33.23
N VAL A 525 -10.96 -12.37 -32.29
CA VAL A 525 -10.64 -11.99 -30.91
C VAL A 525 -9.26 -11.31 -30.83
N HIS A 526 -8.27 -11.74 -31.62
CA HIS A 526 -6.92 -11.17 -31.62
C HIS A 526 -6.87 -9.71 -32.10
N TYR A 527 -7.63 -9.37 -33.14
CA TYR A 527 -7.71 -7.99 -33.64
C TYR A 527 -8.82 -7.16 -32.96
N GLY A 528 -9.50 -7.71 -31.95
CA GLY A 528 -10.44 -6.97 -31.11
C GLY A 528 -11.82 -6.70 -31.73
N MET A 529 -12.26 -7.54 -32.67
CA MET A 529 -13.51 -7.36 -33.43
C MET A 529 -14.76 -7.80 -32.65
N TRP A 530 -14.99 -7.15 -31.51
CA TRP A 530 -15.99 -7.55 -30.51
C TRP A 530 -17.42 -7.63 -31.04
N SER A 531 -17.83 -6.72 -31.93
CA SER A 531 -19.14 -6.76 -32.57
C SER A 531 -19.37 -8.05 -33.38
N SER A 532 -18.36 -8.48 -34.12
CA SER A 532 -18.39 -9.70 -34.93
C SER A 532 -18.40 -10.96 -34.07
N VAL A 533 -17.57 -10.99 -33.01
CA VAL A 533 -17.55 -12.10 -32.04
C VAL A 533 -18.90 -12.19 -31.32
N ASP A 534 -19.48 -11.07 -30.87
CA ASP A 534 -20.78 -11.08 -30.21
C ASP A 534 -21.91 -11.51 -31.15
N LEU A 535 -21.87 -11.11 -32.42
CA LEU A 535 -22.84 -11.54 -33.44
C LEU A 535 -22.75 -13.05 -33.71
N LEU A 536 -21.55 -13.62 -33.79
CA LEU A 536 -21.34 -15.08 -33.89
C LEU A 536 -21.87 -15.83 -32.65
N ILE A 537 -21.69 -15.28 -31.45
CA ILE A 537 -22.28 -15.81 -30.21
C ILE A 537 -23.81 -15.74 -30.27
N GLN A 538 -24.39 -14.60 -30.67
CA GLN A 538 -25.85 -14.40 -30.75
C GLN A 538 -26.51 -15.34 -31.76
N ASN A 539 -25.87 -15.58 -32.91
CA ASN A 539 -26.35 -16.51 -33.94
C ASN A 539 -26.12 -18.00 -33.57
N GLN A 540 -25.48 -18.30 -32.44
CA GLN A 540 -25.05 -19.65 -32.01
C GLN A 540 -24.12 -20.34 -33.01
N SER A 541 -23.33 -19.56 -33.76
CA SER A 541 -22.42 -20.05 -34.81
C SER A 541 -21.07 -20.56 -34.29
N ILE A 542 -20.84 -20.52 -32.98
CA ILE A 542 -19.56 -20.90 -32.35
C ILE A 542 -19.65 -22.31 -31.75
N THR A 543 -18.69 -23.15 -32.09
CA THR A 543 -18.55 -24.51 -31.56
C THR A 543 -17.51 -24.59 -30.44
N ILE A 544 -17.61 -25.64 -29.61
CA ILE A 544 -16.59 -25.97 -28.59
C ILE A 544 -15.21 -26.16 -29.22
N LYS A 545 -15.14 -26.74 -30.44
CA LYS A 545 -13.89 -26.97 -31.20
C LYS A 545 -13.16 -25.64 -31.46
N GLN A 546 -13.87 -24.64 -31.98
CA GLN A 546 -13.32 -23.31 -32.32
C GLN A 546 -12.84 -22.51 -31.08
N LEU A 547 -13.34 -22.85 -29.88
CA LEU A 547 -12.89 -22.27 -28.61
C LEU A 547 -11.68 -23.00 -28.00
N THR A 548 -11.47 -24.28 -28.36
CA THR A 548 -10.33 -25.10 -27.90
C THR A 548 -9.09 -24.95 -28.77
N ILE A 549 -9.25 -24.71 -30.08
CA ILE A 549 -8.11 -24.50 -30.99
C ILE A 549 -7.28 -23.27 -30.54
N ALA A 550 -5.97 -23.41 -30.63
CA ALA A 550 -4.96 -22.42 -30.31
C ALA A 550 -3.83 -22.48 -31.35
N PRO A 551 -3.08 -21.39 -31.58
CA PRO A 551 -1.91 -21.39 -32.46
C PRO A 551 -0.93 -22.51 -32.06
N VAL A 552 -0.44 -23.24 -33.06
CA VAL A 552 0.48 -24.38 -32.84
C VAL A 552 1.92 -23.90 -32.70
N ASN A 553 2.25 -22.74 -33.28
CA ASN A 553 3.56 -22.09 -33.24
C ASN A 553 3.41 -20.60 -32.85
N GLY A 554 4.49 -19.81 -32.90
CA GLY A 554 4.44 -18.36 -32.73
C GLY A 554 4.37 -17.85 -31.27
N VAL A 555 4.12 -16.55 -31.12
CA VAL A 555 4.07 -15.86 -29.80
C VAL A 555 2.93 -16.36 -28.92
N TYR A 556 1.84 -16.80 -29.55
CA TYR A 556 0.60 -17.19 -28.92
C TYR A 556 0.42 -18.72 -28.81
N GLN A 557 1.50 -19.51 -28.93
CA GLN A 557 1.45 -20.97 -28.84
C GLN A 557 0.72 -21.46 -27.57
N GLY A 558 -0.41 -22.14 -27.75
CA GLY A 558 -1.27 -22.66 -26.67
C GLY A 558 -2.30 -21.68 -26.08
N VAL A 559 -2.37 -20.44 -26.58
CA VAL A 559 -3.39 -19.44 -26.23
C VAL A 559 -4.66 -19.72 -27.04
N ASN A 560 -5.66 -20.37 -26.45
CA ASN A 560 -6.95 -20.59 -27.12
C ASN A 560 -7.85 -19.34 -27.13
N THR A 561 -8.96 -19.39 -27.86
CA THR A 561 -9.89 -18.25 -28.01
C THR A 561 -10.45 -17.77 -26.66
N LEU A 562 -10.81 -18.69 -25.76
CA LEU A 562 -11.31 -18.33 -24.42
C LEU A 562 -10.25 -17.61 -23.58
N ARG A 563 -8.99 -18.04 -23.69
CA ARG A 563 -7.85 -17.41 -23.03
C ARG A 563 -7.64 -15.99 -23.55
N LEU A 564 -7.69 -15.79 -24.87
CA LEU A 564 -7.45 -14.49 -25.48
C LEU A 564 -8.55 -13.48 -25.12
N LEU A 565 -9.82 -13.93 -25.09
CA LEU A 565 -10.94 -13.15 -24.53
C LEU A 565 -10.70 -12.74 -23.06
N ALA A 566 -10.02 -13.58 -22.27
CA ALA A 566 -9.73 -13.30 -20.86
C ALA A 566 -8.53 -12.35 -20.67
N ASP A 567 -7.45 -12.50 -21.44
CA ASP A 567 -6.33 -11.54 -21.45
C ASP A 567 -6.81 -10.15 -21.92
N MET A 568 -7.73 -10.10 -22.90
CA MET A 568 -8.37 -8.86 -23.39
C MET A 568 -9.62 -8.44 -22.59
N GLN A 569 -9.88 -9.07 -21.44
CA GLN A 569 -10.89 -8.68 -20.45
C GLN A 569 -12.35 -8.62 -20.96
N GLN A 570 -12.70 -9.40 -21.98
CA GLN A 570 -14.03 -9.42 -22.61
C GLN A 570 -15.04 -10.27 -21.82
N TRP A 571 -15.22 -9.92 -20.54
CA TRP A 571 -16.04 -10.63 -19.57
C TRP A 571 -17.51 -10.79 -20.00
N HIS A 572 -18.02 -9.89 -20.83
CA HIS A 572 -19.40 -9.95 -21.34
C HIS A 572 -19.58 -11.06 -22.39
N LEU A 573 -18.63 -11.22 -23.31
CA LEU A 573 -18.61 -12.31 -24.29
C LEU A 573 -18.44 -13.66 -23.59
N ILE A 574 -17.52 -13.74 -22.62
CA ILE A 574 -17.28 -14.95 -21.81
C ILE A 574 -18.54 -15.38 -21.05
N LYS A 575 -19.30 -14.43 -20.47
CA LYS A 575 -20.60 -14.71 -19.82
C LYS A 575 -21.63 -15.27 -20.80
N LYS A 576 -21.69 -14.77 -22.04
CA LYS A 576 -22.58 -15.32 -23.07
C LYS A 576 -22.17 -16.73 -23.49
N LEU A 577 -20.89 -16.98 -23.77
CA LEU A 577 -20.35 -18.32 -24.05
C LEU A 577 -20.65 -19.33 -22.93
N LEU A 578 -20.55 -18.88 -21.67
CA LEU A 578 -20.86 -19.70 -20.50
C LEU A 578 -22.37 -19.98 -20.36
N SER A 579 -23.24 -19.02 -20.70
CA SER A 579 -24.70 -19.23 -20.72
C SER A 579 -25.14 -20.21 -21.83
N LEU A 580 -24.40 -20.27 -22.94
CA LEU A 580 -24.57 -21.25 -24.02
C LEU A 580 -23.90 -22.61 -23.73
N LYS A 581 -23.20 -22.74 -22.59
CA LYS A 581 -22.44 -23.95 -22.19
C LYS A 581 -21.36 -24.37 -23.19
N LEU A 582 -20.77 -23.40 -23.89
CA LEU A 582 -19.68 -23.63 -24.86
C LEU A 582 -18.28 -23.71 -24.20
N ILE A 583 -18.19 -23.36 -22.90
CA ILE A 583 -16.94 -23.44 -22.12
C ILE A 583 -16.78 -24.84 -21.50
N THR A 584 -15.60 -25.43 -21.67
CA THR A 584 -15.23 -26.73 -21.05
C THR A 584 -14.18 -26.55 -19.94
N SER A 585 -14.01 -27.57 -19.09
CA SER A 585 -12.95 -27.58 -18.08
C SER A 585 -11.55 -27.44 -18.69
N GLU A 586 -11.28 -28.17 -19.78
CA GLU A 586 -9.98 -28.18 -20.46
C GLU A 586 -9.58 -26.79 -20.99
N GLN A 587 -10.55 -26.02 -21.50
CA GLN A 587 -10.29 -24.66 -21.97
C GLN A 587 -9.87 -23.71 -20.84
N LEU A 588 -10.23 -23.99 -19.58
CA LEU A 588 -9.82 -23.19 -18.41
C LEU A 588 -8.35 -23.40 -18.02
N ASP A 589 -7.78 -24.55 -18.40
CA ASP A 589 -6.40 -24.95 -18.11
C ASP A 589 -5.38 -24.35 -19.09
N SER A 590 -5.83 -23.69 -20.17
CA SER A 590 -4.93 -23.10 -21.15
C SER A 590 -4.08 -21.96 -20.56
N ILE A 591 -2.78 -22.03 -20.82
CA ILE A 591 -1.76 -21.12 -20.30
C ILE A 591 -1.10 -20.35 -21.45
N SER A 592 -0.86 -19.05 -21.25
CA SER A 592 0.00 -18.31 -22.17
C SER A 592 1.47 -18.63 -21.89
N GLN A 593 2.26 -18.80 -22.95
CA GLN A 593 3.72 -18.89 -22.84
C GLN A 593 4.41 -17.53 -22.74
N GLN A 594 3.71 -16.41 -22.93
CA GLN A 594 4.31 -15.07 -23.00
C GLN A 594 3.47 -14.01 -22.25
N GLY A 595 3.98 -12.78 -22.20
CA GLY A 595 3.32 -11.64 -21.54
C GLY A 595 3.29 -11.70 -20.00
N LYS A 596 2.57 -10.73 -19.41
CA LYS A 596 2.47 -10.51 -17.95
C LYS A 596 1.89 -11.70 -17.19
N TYR A 597 1.05 -12.50 -17.84
CA TYR A 597 0.33 -13.63 -17.24
C TYR A 597 0.84 -14.99 -17.75
N LYS A 598 2.13 -15.06 -18.13
CA LYS A 598 2.84 -16.28 -18.53
C LYS A 598 2.68 -17.40 -17.48
N LYS A 599 2.37 -18.62 -17.93
CA LYS A 599 2.06 -19.83 -17.11
C LYS A 599 0.80 -19.75 -16.24
N MET A 600 0.05 -18.65 -16.25
CA MET A 600 -1.22 -18.55 -15.52
C MET A 600 -2.34 -19.24 -16.32
N PRO A 601 -3.20 -20.10 -15.75
CA PRO A 601 -4.40 -20.62 -16.42
C PRO A 601 -5.51 -19.56 -16.61
N VAL A 602 -6.50 -19.81 -17.46
CA VAL A 602 -7.66 -18.89 -17.66
C VAL A 602 -8.45 -18.71 -16.36
N LEU A 603 -8.69 -19.79 -15.62
CA LEU A 603 -9.42 -19.71 -14.35
C LEU A 603 -8.69 -18.85 -13.30
N TRP A 604 -7.36 -18.79 -13.37
CA TRP A 604 -6.55 -17.88 -12.56
C TRP A 604 -6.67 -16.42 -13.02
N LEU A 605 -6.74 -16.14 -14.33
CA LEU A 605 -7.05 -14.78 -14.81
C LEU A 605 -8.38 -14.28 -14.25
N PHE A 606 -9.43 -15.12 -14.27
CA PHE A 606 -10.74 -14.74 -13.73
C PHE A 606 -10.65 -14.35 -12.25
N ALA A 607 -9.81 -15.04 -11.46
CA ALA A 607 -9.61 -14.71 -10.05
C ALA A 607 -8.79 -13.43 -9.87
N CYS A 608 -7.67 -13.29 -10.59
CA CYS A 608 -6.82 -12.09 -10.57
C CYS A 608 -7.55 -10.83 -11.05
N CYS A 609 -8.50 -10.96 -11.98
CA CYS A 609 -9.31 -9.87 -12.53
C CYS A 609 -10.66 -9.71 -11.81
N ASN A 610 -10.84 -10.28 -10.62
CA ASN A 610 -12.03 -10.14 -9.76
C ASN A 610 -13.37 -10.59 -10.41
N GLN A 611 -13.34 -11.52 -11.36
CA GLN A 611 -14.52 -12.01 -12.09
C GLN A 611 -15.29 -13.09 -11.33
N TRP A 612 -15.64 -12.79 -10.07
CA TRP A 612 -16.22 -13.72 -9.12
C TRP A 612 -17.53 -14.37 -9.61
N GLU A 613 -18.37 -13.62 -10.32
CA GLU A 613 -19.63 -14.14 -10.87
C GLU A 613 -19.41 -15.15 -12.01
N ILE A 614 -18.34 -15.02 -12.80
CA ILE A 614 -17.96 -16.03 -13.80
C ILE A 614 -17.50 -17.31 -13.06
N ILE A 615 -16.69 -17.16 -12.02
CA ILE A 615 -16.21 -18.30 -11.20
C ILE A 615 -17.38 -19.02 -10.51
N LYS A 616 -18.34 -18.30 -9.94
CA LYS A 616 -19.56 -18.89 -9.36
C LYS A 616 -20.34 -19.71 -10.38
N GLU A 617 -20.54 -19.19 -11.60
CA GLU A 617 -21.25 -19.89 -12.66
C GLU A 617 -20.49 -21.15 -13.13
N LEU A 618 -19.17 -21.07 -13.31
CA LEU A 618 -18.31 -22.24 -13.60
C LEU A 618 -18.43 -23.32 -12.51
N ILE A 619 -18.49 -22.92 -11.23
CA ILE A 619 -18.69 -23.85 -10.11
C ILE A 619 -20.09 -24.46 -10.15
N GLN A 620 -21.14 -23.68 -10.43
CA GLN A 620 -22.51 -24.18 -10.57
C GLN A 620 -22.61 -25.23 -11.68
N GLN A 621 -22.03 -24.96 -12.85
CA GLN A 621 -21.98 -25.87 -14.01
C GLN A 621 -21.02 -27.08 -13.80
N ASN A 622 -20.25 -27.13 -12.71
CA ASN A 622 -19.24 -28.15 -12.40
C ASN A 622 -18.03 -28.17 -13.37
N LEU A 623 -17.70 -27.01 -13.94
CA LEU A 623 -16.56 -26.84 -14.86
C LEU A 623 -15.22 -26.64 -14.16
N ILE A 624 -15.20 -26.46 -12.82
CA ILE A 624 -13.98 -26.40 -12.01
C ILE A 624 -13.71 -27.76 -11.36
N THR A 625 -12.49 -28.26 -11.54
CA THR A 625 -12.00 -29.53 -10.97
C THR A 625 -11.13 -29.32 -9.73
N SER A 626 -10.92 -30.40 -8.93
CA SER A 626 -9.93 -30.36 -7.83
C SER A 626 -8.51 -30.13 -8.34
N MET A 627 -8.15 -30.59 -9.55
CA MET A 627 -6.80 -30.46 -10.09
C MET A 627 -6.45 -28.98 -10.38
N GLN A 628 -7.42 -28.23 -10.91
CA GLN A 628 -7.31 -26.78 -11.11
C GLN A 628 -7.09 -26.01 -9.80
N LEU A 629 -7.71 -26.44 -8.72
CA LEU A 629 -7.53 -25.85 -7.38
C LEU A 629 -6.18 -26.18 -6.74
N SER A 630 -5.49 -27.24 -7.20
CA SER A 630 -4.09 -27.54 -6.86
C SER A 630 -3.06 -26.77 -7.69
N PHE A 631 -3.43 -26.08 -8.76
CA PHE A 631 -2.46 -25.34 -9.58
C PHE A 631 -1.82 -24.19 -8.78
N LEU A 632 -0.48 -24.14 -8.73
CA LEU A 632 0.30 -23.20 -7.94
C LEU A 632 1.02 -22.16 -8.80
N ILE A 633 0.94 -20.88 -8.39
CA ILE A 633 1.81 -19.79 -8.86
C ILE A 633 2.39 -19.11 -7.62
N GLU A 634 3.72 -19.00 -7.53
CA GLU A 634 4.43 -18.33 -6.41
C GLU A 634 4.07 -18.88 -5.00
N GLY A 635 3.60 -20.14 -4.95
CA GLY A 635 3.13 -20.83 -3.74
C GLY A 635 1.66 -20.60 -3.40
N MET A 636 0.98 -19.68 -4.10
CA MET A 636 -0.47 -19.43 -4.02
C MET A 636 -1.25 -20.39 -4.92
N ASN A 637 -2.49 -20.71 -4.55
CA ASN A 637 -3.49 -21.39 -5.39
C ASN A 637 -4.79 -20.57 -5.47
N LEU A 638 -5.74 -21.01 -6.29
CA LEU A 638 -7.05 -20.35 -6.44
C LEU A 638 -7.79 -20.20 -5.11
N LEU A 639 -7.77 -21.24 -4.26
CA LEU A 639 -8.45 -21.23 -2.97
C LEU A 639 -7.85 -20.18 -2.01
N TRP A 640 -6.53 -19.99 -2.06
CA TRP A 640 -5.82 -18.92 -1.37
C TRP A 640 -6.25 -17.54 -1.88
N ILE A 641 -6.34 -17.35 -3.21
CA ILE A 641 -6.80 -16.09 -3.82
C ILE A 641 -8.21 -15.76 -3.36
N PHE A 642 -9.13 -16.73 -3.37
CA PHE A 642 -10.49 -16.54 -2.88
C PHE A 642 -10.51 -16.09 -1.41
N ALA A 643 -9.61 -16.60 -0.56
CA ALA A 643 -9.52 -16.18 0.84
C ALA A 643 -8.93 -14.77 0.99
N ASN A 644 -7.89 -14.42 0.22
CA ASN A 644 -7.27 -13.10 0.21
C ASN A 644 -8.26 -12.01 -0.25
N TYR A 645 -9.07 -12.29 -1.28
CA TYR A 645 -10.13 -11.40 -1.77
C TYR A 645 -11.49 -11.57 -1.08
N SER A 646 -11.55 -12.26 0.08
CA SER A 646 -12.76 -12.42 0.89
C SER A 646 -13.98 -13.06 0.21
N GLN A 647 -13.75 -13.94 -0.77
CA GLN A 647 -14.76 -14.66 -1.53
C GLN A 647 -15.26 -15.92 -0.80
N TRP A 648 -15.77 -15.72 0.41
CA TRP A 648 -16.16 -16.79 1.35
C TRP A 648 -17.28 -17.69 0.80
N GLU A 649 -18.19 -17.16 -0.02
CA GLU A 649 -19.26 -17.90 -0.70
C GLU A 649 -18.72 -18.92 -1.72
N ILE A 650 -17.70 -18.52 -2.49
CA ILE A 650 -17.01 -19.41 -3.44
C ILE A 650 -16.35 -20.57 -2.68
N ILE A 651 -15.64 -20.27 -1.58
CA ILE A 651 -15.00 -21.27 -0.73
C ILE A 651 -16.04 -22.24 -0.14
N GLN A 652 -17.15 -21.74 0.41
CA GLN A 652 -18.24 -22.60 0.91
C GLN A 652 -18.79 -23.53 -0.18
N THR A 653 -19.00 -23.01 -1.39
CA THR A 653 -19.55 -23.78 -2.51
C THR A 653 -18.59 -24.89 -2.96
N LEU A 654 -17.28 -24.64 -2.94
CA LEU A 654 -16.26 -25.65 -3.23
C LEU A 654 -16.16 -26.74 -2.15
N ILE A 655 -16.30 -26.39 -0.87
CA ILE A 655 -16.41 -27.37 0.24
C ILE A 655 -17.67 -28.23 0.05
N ASN A 656 -18.82 -27.61 -0.19
CA ASN A 656 -20.10 -28.29 -0.34
C ASN A 656 -20.12 -29.25 -1.55
N LYS A 657 -19.32 -28.98 -2.59
CA LYS A 657 -19.11 -29.87 -3.76
C LYS A 657 -17.99 -30.90 -3.56
N ASN A 658 -17.35 -30.94 -2.39
CA ASN A 658 -16.19 -31.78 -2.07
C ASN A 658 -14.99 -31.59 -3.02
N LEU A 659 -14.81 -30.38 -3.55
CA LEU A 659 -13.72 -30.02 -4.47
C LEU A 659 -12.43 -29.58 -3.74
N VAL A 660 -12.39 -29.60 -2.40
CA VAL A 660 -11.24 -29.13 -1.63
C VAL A 660 -10.53 -30.27 -0.90
N SER A 661 -9.23 -30.42 -1.16
CA SER A 661 -8.34 -31.40 -0.52
C SER A 661 -7.42 -30.75 0.54
N ALA A 662 -6.74 -31.59 1.33
CA ALA A 662 -5.76 -31.14 2.32
C ALA A 662 -4.55 -30.42 1.70
N GLU A 663 -4.19 -30.76 0.45
CA GLU A 663 -3.10 -30.11 -0.28
C GLU A 663 -3.44 -28.65 -0.59
N HIS A 664 -4.71 -28.36 -0.90
CA HIS A 664 -5.14 -26.99 -1.23
C HIS A 664 -5.00 -26.03 -0.04
N LEU A 665 -4.95 -26.54 1.20
CA LEU A 665 -4.82 -25.75 2.43
C LEU A 665 -3.35 -25.48 2.83
N LEU A 666 -2.37 -26.14 2.21
CA LEU A 666 -0.93 -25.92 2.45
C LEU A 666 -0.39 -24.68 1.68
N SER A 667 -1.10 -24.24 0.64
CA SER A 667 -0.70 -23.10 -0.20
C SER A 667 -0.50 -21.81 0.60
N LYS A 668 0.66 -21.17 0.40
CA LYS A 668 1.06 -19.89 1.01
C LYS A 668 2.07 -19.15 0.10
N PRO A 669 2.01 -17.82 -0.04
CA PRO A 669 2.98 -17.05 -0.80
C PRO A 669 4.39 -17.20 -0.22
N GLN A 670 5.39 -17.22 -1.11
CA GLN A 670 6.81 -17.24 -0.71
C GLN A 670 7.39 -15.84 -0.47
N GLU A 671 6.70 -14.77 -0.91
CA GLU A 671 7.16 -13.38 -0.77
C GLU A 671 5.99 -12.42 -0.46
N GLY A 672 6.33 -11.15 -0.18
CA GLY A 672 5.37 -10.06 0.01
C GLY A 672 4.67 -10.00 1.38
N PRO A 673 3.71 -9.07 1.57
CA PRO A 673 3.06 -8.81 2.88
C PRO A 673 2.18 -9.96 3.40
N ASN A 674 1.97 -10.99 2.57
CA ASN A 674 1.25 -12.21 2.93
C ASN A 674 2.13 -13.47 2.95
N GLN A 675 3.46 -13.32 2.87
CA GLN A 675 4.39 -14.44 2.97
C GLN A 675 4.06 -15.33 4.18
N GLY A 676 3.97 -16.64 3.94
CA GLY A 676 3.71 -17.64 4.96
C GLY A 676 2.24 -17.79 5.43
N LYS A 677 1.34 -16.88 5.05
CA LYS A 677 -0.10 -16.97 5.38
C LYS A 677 -0.82 -17.90 4.40
N ASN A 678 -1.42 -18.99 4.89
CA ASN A 678 -2.31 -19.87 4.11
C ASN A 678 -3.81 -19.51 4.29
N ILE A 679 -4.70 -20.20 3.59
CA ILE A 679 -6.17 -19.98 3.74
C ILE A 679 -6.67 -20.12 5.19
N LEU A 680 -6.19 -21.10 5.96
CA LEU A 680 -6.62 -21.26 7.36
C LEU A 680 -6.25 -20.03 8.22
N TRP A 681 -5.11 -19.41 7.93
CA TRP A 681 -4.72 -18.13 8.53
C TRP A 681 -5.71 -17.01 8.16
N PHE A 682 -6.07 -16.88 6.88
CA PHE A 682 -7.04 -15.88 6.42
C PHE A 682 -8.44 -16.08 7.02
N LEU A 683 -8.92 -17.32 7.13
CA LEU A 683 -10.19 -17.64 7.79
C LEU A 683 -10.17 -17.20 9.27
N ALA A 684 -9.07 -17.45 9.98
CA ALA A 684 -8.92 -17.09 11.38
C ALA A 684 -8.75 -15.58 11.60
N ALA A 685 -8.03 -14.88 10.71
CA ALA A 685 -7.88 -13.43 10.77
C ALA A 685 -9.19 -12.70 10.47
N ASN A 686 -9.96 -13.18 9.47
CA ASN A 686 -11.26 -12.61 9.08
C ASN A 686 -12.46 -13.20 9.86
N GLN A 687 -12.20 -13.95 10.93
CA GLN A 687 -13.21 -14.48 11.85
C GLN A 687 -14.29 -15.38 11.18
N LYS A 688 -13.90 -16.15 10.16
CA LYS A 688 -14.79 -17.01 9.36
C LYS A 688 -14.94 -18.40 10.00
N TRP A 689 -15.43 -18.41 11.24
CA TRP A 689 -15.43 -19.57 12.12
C TRP A 689 -16.27 -20.76 11.63
N GLN A 690 -17.37 -20.50 10.88
CA GLN A 690 -18.17 -21.60 10.31
C GLN A 690 -17.39 -22.36 9.25
N LEU A 691 -16.81 -21.66 8.26
CA LEU A 691 -15.94 -22.27 7.24
C LEU A 691 -14.75 -23.03 7.86
N PHE A 692 -14.20 -22.52 8.97
CA PHE A 692 -13.15 -23.23 9.71
C PHE A 692 -13.68 -24.51 10.38
N ASP A 693 -14.87 -24.49 11.00
CA ASP A 693 -15.50 -25.69 11.55
C ASP A 693 -15.83 -26.69 10.43
N ASP A 694 -16.29 -26.22 9.26
CA ASP A 694 -16.62 -27.06 8.10
C ASP A 694 -15.38 -27.80 7.56
N PHE A 695 -14.27 -27.08 7.30
CA PHE A 695 -13.00 -27.72 6.92
C PHE A 695 -12.51 -28.76 7.95
N LEU A 696 -12.75 -28.49 9.24
CA LEU A 696 -12.40 -29.38 10.35
C LEU A 696 -13.34 -30.60 10.47
N ASN A 697 -14.61 -30.43 10.09
CA ASN A 697 -15.65 -31.48 10.08
C ASN A 697 -15.49 -32.42 8.85
N HIS A 698 -15.01 -31.89 7.72
CA HIS A 698 -14.63 -32.66 6.52
C HIS A 698 -13.25 -33.33 6.64
N PHE A 699 -12.57 -33.24 7.79
CA PHE A 699 -11.23 -33.82 8.05
C PHE A 699 -10.12 -33.34 7.08
N VAL A 700 -10.28 -32.16 6.47
CA VAL A 700 -9.33 -31.58 5.51
C VAL A 700 -8.13 -30.93 6.21
N ILE A 701 -8.31 -30.56 7.49
CA ILE A 701 -7.28 -29.86 8.28
C ILE A 701 -6.22 -30.83 8.82
N THR A 702 -4.95 -30.57 8.49
CA THR A 702 -3.79 -31.28 9.05
C THR A 702 -3.03 -30.40 10.05
N ALA A 703 -2.20 -31.03 10.88
CA ALA A 703 -1.34 -30.29 11.81
C ALA A 703 -0.38 -29.34 11.07
N GLU A 704 0.23 -29.76 9.97
CA GLU A 704 1.20 -28.95 9.21
C GLU A 704 0.60 -27.61 8.75
N GLN A 705 -0.63 -27.62 8.22
CA GLN A 705 -1.32 -26.41 7.77
C GLN A 705 -1.53 -25.39 8.90
N LEU A 706 -1.74 -25.85 10.15
CA LEU A 706 -1.92 -25.00 11.34
C LEU A 706 -0.62 -24.36 11.83
N SER A 707 0.53 -24.92 11.43
CA SER A 707 1.85 -24.35 11.66
C SER A 707 2.17 -23.15 10.74
N SER A 708 1.30 -22.84 9.77
CA SER A 708 1.45 -21.66 8.91
C SER A 708 1.54 -20.36 9.70
N LEU A 709 2.58 -19.58 9.38
CA LEU A 709 3.05 -18.44 10.15
C LEU A 709 3.14 -17.24 9.23
N ALA A 710 2.65 -16.07 9.64
CA ALA A 710 2.97 -14.84 8.91
C ALA A 710 4.47 -14.53 9.04
N GLU A 711 5.18 -14.52 7.93
CA GLU A 711 6.65 -14.34 7.87
C GLU A 711 7.07 -12.87 7.66
N GLN A 712 6.15 -12.04 7.15
CA GLN A 712 6.30 -10.59 6.95
C GLN A 712 5.13 -9.77 7.54
N GLY A 713 5.28 -8.44 7.52
CA GLY A 713 4.23 -7.48 7.90
C GLY A 713 3.99 -7.34 9.40
N GLU A 714 2.91 -6.64 9.75
CA GLU A 714 2.51 -6.39 11.15
C GLU A 714 2.10 -7.66 11.89
N ASP A 715 1.70 -8.69 11.13
CA ASP A 715 1.30 -10.00 11.62
C ASP A 715 2.50 -10.91 11.96
N LYS A 716 3.74 -10.48 11.65
CA LYS A 716 4.90 -11.36 11.66
C LYS A 716 5.06 -12.12 12.98
N GLY A 717 5.04 -13.45 12.90
CA GLY A 717 5.08 -14.35 14.06
C GLY A 717 3.72 -14.83 14.57
N ILE A 718 2.61 -14.51 13.89
CA ILE A 718 1.26 -15.02 14.20
C ILE A 718 0.92 -16.27 13.38
N ASN A 719 0.47 -17.33 14.06
CA ASN A 719 -0.08 -18.55 13.45
C ASN A 719 -1.58 -18.74 13.78
N ILE A 720 -2.17 -19.83 13.28
CA ILE A 720 -3.61 -20.10 13.41
C ILE A 720 -4.06 -20.42 14.85
N PRO A 721 -3.39 -21.32 15.61
CA PRO A 721 -3.69 -21.52 17.04
C PRO A 721 -3.66 -20.22 17.86
N TRP A 722 -2.74 -19.31 17.56
CA TRP A 722 -2.66 -18.01 18.21
C TRP A 722 -3.87 -17.12 17.92
N LEU A 723 -4.31 -17.04 16.65
CA LEU A 723 -5.52 -16.30 16.25
C LEU A 723 -6.78 -16.85 16.91
N LEU A 724 -6.93 -18.17 16.96
CA LEU A 724 -8.06 -18.83 17.62
C LEU A 724 -8.16 -18.48 19.11
N VAL A 725 -7.03 -18.46 19.82
CA VAL A 725 -6.99 -18.06 21.24
C VAL A 725 -7.20 -16.54 21.38
N ARG A 726 -6.63 -15.70 20.52
CA ARG A 726 -6.85 -14.23 20.55
C ARG A 726 -8.33 -13.86 20.40
N TYR A 727 -9.04 -14.50 19.47
CA TYR A 727 -10.45 -14.24 19.21
C TYR A 727 -11.42 -15.15 20.01
N GLY A 728 -10.92 -15.82 21.05
CA GLY A 728 -11.75 -16.56 22.00
C GLY A 728 -12.50 -17.77 21.43
N GLN A 729 -11.97 -18.41 20.38
CA GLN A 729 -12.65 -19.48 19.64
C GLN A 729 -12.47 -20.85 20.30
N TRP A 730 -12.91 -20.94 21.55
CA TRP A 730 -12.72 -22.08 22.44
C TRP A 730 -13.30 -23.38 21.90
N ARG A 731 -14.40 -23.34 21.13
CA ARG A 731 -14.98 -24.53 20.47
C ARG A 731 -14.03 -25.12 19.42
N LEU A 732 -13.49 -24.28 18.54
CA LEU A 732 -12.54 -24.70 17.50
C LEU A 732 -11.22 -25.17 18.14
N PHE A 733 -10.66 -24.38 19.06
CA PHE A 733 -9.43 -24.74 19.76
C PHE A 733 -9.56 -26.07 20.52
N LYS A 734 -10.72 -26.32 21.15
CA LYS A 734 -11.04 -27.61 21.79
C LYS A 734 -11.09 -28.76 20.78
N LYS A 735 -11.79 -28.61 19.64
CA LYS A 735 -11.80 -29.64 18.58
C LYS A 735 -10.39 -29.97 18.08
N LEU A 736 -9.54 -28.97 17.85
CA LEU A 736 -8.16 -29.17 17.41
C LEU A 736 -7.30 -29.93 18.44
N LEU A 737 -7.54 -29.70 19.74
CA LEU A 737 -6.90 -30.47 20.83
C LEU A 737 -7.43 -31.90 20.94
N GLU A 738 -8.74 -32.11 20.75
CA GLU A 738 -9.37 -33.43 20.79
C GLU A 738 -8.94 -34.31 19.60
N GLN A 739 -8.79 -33.70 18.42
CA GLN A 739 -8.21 -34.34 17.22
C GLN A 739 -6.66 -34.38 17.25
N ARG A 740 -6.02 -33.87 18.30
CA ARG A 740 -4.54 -33.81 18.49
C ARG A 740 -3.76 -33.02 17.42
N LEU A 741 -4.45 -32.21 16.62
CA LEU A 741 -3.88 -31.40 15.53
C LEU A 741 -2.97 -30.26 16.04
N ILE A 742 -3.16 -29.82 17.30
CA ILE A 742 -2.23 -28.91 17.96
C ILE A 742 -0.93 -29.66 18.31
N THR A 743 0.20 -29.20 17.77
CA THR A 743 1.55 -29.70 18.13
C THR A 743 2.21 -28.82 19.18
N SER A 744 3.41 -29.19 19.64
CA SER A 744 4.19 -28.37 20.58
C SER A 744 4.70 -27.11 19.88
N GLU A 745 5.28 -27.28 18.69
CA GLU A 745 5.96 -26.26 17.90
C GLU A 745 5.03 -25.09 17.55
N GLN A 746 3.74 -25.37 17.39
CA GLN A 746 2.69 -24.38 17.14
C GLN A 746 2.36 -23.48 18.33
N LEU A 747 2.85 -23.78 19.52
CA LEU A 747 2.67 -22.96 20.72
C LEU A 747 3.84 -21.98 20.94
N LEU A 748 4.95 -22.14 20.22
CA LEU A 748 6.13 -21.27 20.28
C LEU A 748 5.93 -19.88 19.61
N PRO A 749 5.23 -19.73 18.48
CA PRO A 749 5.10 -18.46 17.78
C PRO A 749 4.65 -17.28 18.64
N VAL A 750 5.40 -16.18 18.50
CA VAL A 750 5.15 -14.88 19.12
C VAL A 750 5.09 -13.79 18.06
N PRO A 751 4.13 -12.86 18.13
CA PRO A 751 4.17 -11.64 17.33
C PRO A 751 5.47 -10.88 17.57
N GLN A 752 6.06 -10.35 16.50
CA GLN A 752 7.29 -9.54 16.57
C GLN A 752 7.01 -8.05 16.74
N GLN A 753 5.75 -7.59 16.68
CA GLN A 753 5.36 -6.18 16.69
C GLN A 753 4.11 -5.92 17.54
N ARG A 754 3.86 -4.62 17.85
CA ARG A 754 2.71 -4.08 18.59
C ARG A 754 2.58 -4.62 20.03
N GLU A 755 1.49 -4.24 20.71
CA GLU A 755 1.14 -4.63 22.09
C GLU A 755 1.14 -6.14 22.38
N PHE A 756 1.23 -7.00 21.36
CA PHE A 756 1.29 -8.45 21.48
C PHE A 756 2.71 -9.02 21.45
N GLN A 757 3.75 -8.19 21.35
CA GLN A 757 5.14 -8.64 21.25
C GLN A 757 5.56 -9.54 22.42
N GLY A 758 5.94 -10.79 22.09
CA GLY A 758 6.31 -11.82 23.08
C GLY A 758 5.15 -12.63 23.68
N LYS A 759 3.89 -12.38 23.30
CA LYS A 759 2.73 -13.22 23.73
C LYS A 759 2.64 -14.47 22.84
N ASN A 760 2.99 -15.64 23.37
CA ASN A 760 2.71 -16.92 22.69
C ASN A 760 1.30 -17.43 23.01
N VAL A 761 0.92 -18.59 22.45
CA VAL A 761 -0.41 -19.19 22.63
C VAL A 761 -0.72 -19.45 24.12
N LEU A 762 0.24 -19.97 24.89
CA LEU A 762 0.08 -20.18 26.34
C LEU A 762 -0.07 -18.86 27.10
N TRP A 763 0.67 -17.82 26.72
CA TRP A 763 0.57 -16.50 27.35
C TRP A 763 -0.84 -15.93 27.21
N LEU A 764 -1.45 -16.07 26.03
CA LEU A 764 -2.85 -15.67 25.81
C LEU A 764 -3.86 -16.52 26.60
N LEU A 765 -3.64 -17.84 26.72
CA LEU A 765 -4.49 -18.72 27.54
C LEU A 765 -4.44 -18.32 29.03
N VAL A 766 -3.26 -17.96 29.55
CA VAL A 766 -3.09 -17.46 30.93
C VAL A 766 -3.81 -16.12 31.11
N LEU A 767 -3.64 -15.16 30.18
CA LEU A 767 -4.28 -13.85 30.23
C LEU A 767 -5.82 -13.93 30.20
N GLN A 768 -6.37 -14.88 29.44
CA GLN A 768 -7.81 -15.10 29.28
C GLN A 768 -8.38 -16.14 30.26
N PHE A 769 -7.60 -16.52 31.29
CA PHE A 769 -8.01 -17.43 32.36
C PHE A 769 -8.48 -18.81 31.87
N LYS A 770 -7.87 -19.33 30.79
CA LYS A 770 -8.24 -20.58 30.10
C LYS A 770 -7.42 -21.79 30.54
N TRP A 771 -7.57 -22.06 31.83
CA TRP A 771 -6.88 -23.10 32.59
C TRP A 771 -7.20 -24.52 32.11
N GLU A 772 -8.40 -24.74 31.57
CA GLU A 772 -8.85 -26.01 31.00
C GLU A 772 -7.95 -26.47 29.85
N PHE A 773 -7.55 -25.56 28.95
CA PHE A 773 -6.71 -25.89 27.80
C PHE A 773 -5.24 -26.07 28.17
N ILE A 774 -4.71 -25.28 29.11
CA ILE A 774 -3.34 -25.47 29.63
C ILE A 774 -3.23 -26.85 30.32
N THR A 775 -4.26 -27.23 31.08
CA THR A 775 -4.32 -28.55 31.75
C THR A 775 -4.35 -29.70 30.72
N GLU A 776 -5.10 -29.54 29.62
CA GLU A 776 -5.16 -30.57 28.57
C GLU A 776 -3.84 -30.64 27.76
N LEU A 777 -3.25 -29.50 27.41
CA LEU A 777 -1.93 -29.42 26.77
C LEU A 777 -0.81 -30.08 27.62
N LEU A 778 -0.91 -30.04 28.95
CA LEU A 778 0.00 -30.76 29.86
C LEU A 778 -0.22 -32.28 29.87
N LYS A 779 -1.48 -32.75 29.85
CA LYS A 779 -1.76 -34.20 29.73
C LYS A 779 -1.25 -34.75 28.40
N GLN A 780 -1.42 -33.99 27.33
CA GLN A 780 -0.96 -34.32 25.98
C GLN A 780 0.55 -34.07 25.76
N LYS A 781 1.28 -33.60 26.79
CA LYS A 781 2.72 -33.30 26.76
C LYS A 781 3.14 -32.36 25.61
N ARG A 782 2.28 -31.41 25.25
CA ARG A 782 2.55 -30.38 24.23
C ARG A 782 3.33 -29.17 24.76
N ILE A 783 3.33 -28.97 26.09
CA ILE A 783 4.11 -27.89 26.71
C ILE A 783 5.53 -28.40 26.98
N THR A 784 6.50 -27.94 26.19
CA THR A 784 7.93 -27.96 26.53
C THR A 784 8.30 -26.77 27.43
N SER A 785 9.48 -26.80 28.06
CA SER A 785 10.02 -25.72 28.88
C SER A 785 10.22 -24.39 28.13
N GLU A 786 10.50 -24.44 26.83
CA GLU A 786 10.75 -23.28 25.98
C GLU A 786 9.55 -22.30 25.95
N HIS A 787 8.33 -22.83 25.84
CA HIS A 787 7.10 -22.02 25.86
C HIS A 787 6.95 -21.15 27.12
N LEU A 788 7.58 -21.53 28.23
CA LEU A 788 7.50 -20.83 29.50
C LEU A 788 8.55 -19.72 29.64
N HIS A 789 9.60 -19.72 28.80
CA HIS A 789 10.67 -18.72 28.80
C HIS A 789 10.23 -17.39 28.17
N PHE A 790 9.21 -17.39 27.30
CA PHE A 790 8.71 -16.18 26.65
C PHE A 790 8.23 -15.13 27.66
N THR A 791 8.82 -13.94 27.58
CA THR A 791 8.49 -12.76 28.38
C THR A 791 7.94 -11.65 27.47
N LEU A 792 7.04 -10.83 28.02
CA LEU A 792 6.54 -9.66 27.30
C LEU A 792 7.62 -8.61 27.11
N GLN A 793 7.66 -8.01 25.93
CA GLN A 793 8.59 -6.93 25.62
C GLN A 793 8.01 -5.53 25.92
N GLU A 794 6.70 -5.42 26.11
CA GLU A 794 6.00 -4.14 26.32
C GLU A 794 4.88 -4.22 27.39
N GLY A 795 4.41 -3.05 27.82
CA GLY A 795 3.31 -2.88 28.77
C GLY A 795 3.66 -3.16 30.24
N LYS A 796 2.65 -3.04 31.13
CA LYS A 796 2.79 -3.18 32.60
C LYS A 796 3.34 -4.53 33.08
N ASN A 797 3.36 -5.52 32.21
CA ASN A 797 3.78 -6.90 32.47
C ASN A 797 5.10 -7.24 31.74
N LYS A 798 5.85 -6.24 31.27
CA LYS A 798 7.16 -6.40 30.61
C LYS A 798 8.13 -7.21 31.48
N GLY A 799 8.82 -8.16 30.86
CA GLY A 799 9.77 -9.06 31.53
C GLY A 799 9.14 -10.19 32.36
N LEU A 800 7.80 -10.33 32.40
CA LEU A 800 7.14 -11.39 33.17
C LEU A 800 6.93 -12.67 32.34
N PRO A 801 7.50 -13.82 32.76
CA PRO A 801 7.27 -15.11 32.12
C PRO A 801 5.96 -15.75 32.59
N ILE A 802 5.52 -16.77 31.86
CA ILE A 802 4.30 -17.54 32.17
C ILE A 802 4.37 -18.19 33.56
N THR A 803 5.55 -18.64 34.00
CA THR A 803 5.77 -19.18 35.36
C THR A 803 5.38 -18.19 36.45
N TRP A 804 5.75 -16.90 36.28
CA TRP A 804 5.40 -15.85 37.24
C TRP A 804 3.89 -15.61 37.27
N CYS A 805 3.25 -15.50 36.10
CA CYS A 805 1.80 -15.30 36.00
C CYS A 805 1.00 -16.47 36.60
N LEU A 806 1.47 -17.71 36.43
CA LEU A 806 0.89 -18.89 37.08
C LEU A 806 1.08 -18.86 38.61
N ALA A 807 2.28 -18.51 39.09
CA ALA A 807 2.58 -18.37 40.51
C ALA A 807 1.83 -17.19 41.17
N ALA A 808 1.37 -16.19 40.41
CA ALA A 808 0.54 -15.11 40.93
C ALA A 808 -0.93 -15.54 41.14
N HIS A 809 -1.42 -16.55 40.41
CA HIS A 809 -2.85 -16.79 40.25
C HIS A 809 -3.43 -17.79 41.28
N PRO A 810 -4.22 -17.33 42.27
CA PRO A 810 -4.43 -18.05 43.53
C PRO A 810 -5.32 -19.31 43.46
N ARG A 811 -5.84 -19.67 42.28
CA ARG A 811 -6.72 -20.85 42.08
C ARG A 811 -6.11 -21.97 41.22
N GLN A 812 -4.91 -21.78 40.66
CA GLN A 812 -4.40 -22.63 39.56
C GLN A 812 -3.03 -23.28 39.83
N TRP A 813 -2.76 -23.50 41.11
CA TRP A 813 -1.52 -24.12 41.60
C TRP A 813 -1.28 -25.52 41.07
N SER A 814 -2.32 -26.27 40.74
CA SER A 814 -2.24 -27.60 40.11
C SER A 814 -1.51 -27.57 38.76
N ILE A 815 -1.68 -26.50 37.97
CA ILE A 815 -0.96 -26.32 36.70
C ILE A 815 0.53 -26.07 36.98
N PHE A 816 0.85 -25.21 37.94
CA PHE A 816 2.24 -24.95 38.31
C PHE A 816 2.91 -26.20 38.91
N GLU A 817 2.21 -26.92 39.78
CA GLU A 817 2.68 -28.17 40.38
C GLU A 817 2.95 -29.24 39.30
N GLU A 818 2.07 -29.37 38.31
CA GLU A 818 2.25 -30.31 37.20
C GLU A 818 3.43 -29.90 36.29
N LEU A 819 3.63 -28.61 36.03
CA LEU A 819 4.83 -28.11 35.35
C LEU A 819 6.13 -28.47 36.11
N VAL A 820 6.12 -28.44 37.44
CA VAL A 820 7.26 -28.88 38.27
C VAL A 820 7.43 -30.39 38.22
N ARG A 821 6.35 -31.19 38.35
CA ARG A 821 6.42 -32.66 38.26
C ARG A 821 6.94 -33.14 36.90
N GLN A 822 6.53 -32.49 35.82
CA GLN A 822 7.01 -32.78 34.45
C GLN A 822 8.39 -32.17 34.15
N LYS A 823 9.02 -31.46 35.12
CA LYS A 823 10.34 -30.81 35.00
C LYS A 823 10.44 -29.78 33.88
N LEU A 824 9.33 -29.10 33.61
CA LEU A 824 9.21 -28.10 32.54
C LEU A 824 9.69 -26.70 32.98
N ILE A 825 9.75 -26.44 34.29
CA ILE A 825 10.26 -25.17 34.83
C ILE A 825 11.79 -25.21 34.96
N THR A 826 12.47 -24.21 34.39
CA THR A 826 13.92 -24.03 34.56
C THR A 826 14.24 -23.15 35.77
N SER A 827 15.49 -23.21 36.25
CA SER A 827 15.98 -22.28 37.29
C SER A 827 15.81 -20.83 36.87
N GLU A 828 16.20 -20.48 35.64
CA GLU A 828 16.13 -19.12 35.10
C GLU A 828 14.69 -18.57 35.11
N GLN A 829 13.70 -19.40 34.76
CA GLN A 829 12.28 -19.07 34.79
C GLN A 829 11.73 -18.78 36.21
N LEU A 830 12.50 -19.07 37.26
CA LEU A 830 12.21 -18.70 38.64
C LEU A 830 12.93 -17.42 39.09
N SER A 831 13.93 -16.92 38.35
CA SER A 831 14.64 -15.67 38.66
C SER A 831 13.84 -14.42 38.29
N PHE A 832 13.02 -14.46 37.24
CA PHE A 832 12.30 -13.28 36.75
C PHE A 832 11.34 -12.70 37.79
N ALA A 833 11.40 -11.38 37.93
CA ALA A 833 10.55 -10.57 38.81
C ALA A 833 10.16 -9.26 38.10
N PRO A 834 9.01 -8.64 38.47
CA PRO A 834 8.62 -7.34 37.96
C PRO A 834 9.67 -6.28 38.29
N GLN A 835 9.93 -5.40 37.33
CA GLN A 835 10.80 -4.24 37.51
C GLN A 835 10.05 -3.01 38.04
N GLU A 836 8.71 -3.05 38.07
CA GLU A 836 7.82 -1.95 38.44
C GLU A 836 6.55 -2.46 39.14
N GLY A 837 5.85 -1.56 39.82
CA GLY A 837 4.58 -1.81 40.51
C GLY A 837 4.69 -2.60 41.84
N PRO A 838 3.55 -2.91 42.48
CA PRO A 838 3.49 -3.41 43.86
C PRO A 838 4.07 -4.82 44.06
N ASN A 839 4.47 -5.49 42.99
CA ASN A 839 5.17 -6.77 43.04
C ASN A 839 6.67 -6.67 42.66
N LYS A 840 7.22 -5.45 42.55
CA LYS A 840 8.62 -5.22 42.16
C LYS A 840 9.59 -6.01 43.04
N GLY A 841 10.42 -6.84 42.41
CA GLY A 841 11.42 -7.70 43.07
C GLY A 841 10.90 -9.07 43.55
N ALA A 842 9.58 -9.31 43.59
CA ALA A 842 9.03 -10.63 43.89
C ALA A 842 9.06 -11.53 42.65
N ASN A 843 9.87 -12.59 42.70
CA ASN A 843 9.92 -13.62 41.67
C ASN A 843 8.84 -14.71 41.88
N ALA A 844 8.79 -15.71 40.99
CA ALA A 844 7.84 -16.82 41.10
C ALA A 844 7.99 -17.62 42.42
N LEU A 845 9.22 -17.79 42.93
CA LEU A 845 9.48 -18.48 44.20
C LEU A 845 8.95 -17.70 45.41
N TRP A 846 9.09 -16.38 45.41
CA TRP A 846 8.55 -15.47 46.41
C TRP A 846 7.02 -15.55 46.46
N LEU A 847 6.36 -15.56 45.29
CA LEU A 847 4.91 -15.70 45.20
C LEU A 847 4.41 -17.04 45.76
N LEU A 848 5.10 -18.15 45.46
CA LEU A 848 4.80 -19.46 46.05
C LEU A 848 4.92 -19.44 47.58
N ALA A 849 5.96 -18.78 48.12
CA ALA A 849 6.18 -18.70 49.56
C ALA A 849 5.14 -17.81 50.26
N TYR A 850 4.87 -16.62 49.71
CA TYR A 850 3.81 -15.73 50.18
C TYR A 850 2.42 -16.38 50.15
N ARG A 851 2.17 -17.28 49.19
CA ARG A 851 0.91 -18.04 49.05
C ARG A 851 0.94 -19.42 49.71
N CYS A 852 1.95 -19.70 50.54
CA CYS A 852 2.07 -20.92 51.34
C CYS A 852 2.05 -22.24 50.53
N ARG A 853 2.72 -22.28 49.37
CA ARG A 853 2.81 -23.46 48.49
C ARG A 853 4.08 -24.28 48.76
N TRP A 854 4.16 -24.81 49.98
CA TRP A 854 5.33 -25.49 50.51
C TRP A 854 5.67 -26.79 49.80
N GLU A 855 4.66 -27.48 49.28
CA GLU A 855 4.79 -28.73 48.53
C GLU A 855 5.56 -28.49 47.22
N ILE A 856 5.14 -27.46 46.47
CA ILE A 856 5.79 -27.02 45.23
C ILE A 856 7.23 -26.56 45.51
N ILE A 857 7.44 -25.77 46.57
CA ILE A 857 8.78 -25.30 46.96
C ILE A 857 9.68 -26.48 47.35
N ALA A 858 9.18 -27.44 48.14
CA ALA A 858 9.95 -28.60 48.58
C ALA A 858 10.38 -29.48 47.40
N GLU A 859 9.55 -29.61 46.37
CA GLU A 859 9.90 -30.30 45.12
C GLU A 859 10.89 -29.49 44.27
N LEU A 860 10.74 -28.17 44.16
CA LEU A 860 11.73 -27.31 43.49
C LEU A 860 13.12 -27.38 44.15
N VAL A 861 13.20 -27.47 45.49
CA VAL A 861 14.45 -27.73 46.23
C VAL A 861 14.99 -29.13 45.94
N GLN A 862 14.10 -30.14 45.83
CA GLN A 862 14.48 -31.52 45.55
C GLN A 862 15.03 -31.72 44.12
N GLN A 863 14.46 -31.01 43.15
CA GLN A 863 14.93 -30.95 41.77
C GLN A 863 16.16 -30.04 41.57
N LYS A 864 16.61 -29.33 42.62
CA LYS A 864 17.73 -28.37 42.60
C LYS A 864 17.51 -27.20 41.61
N LEU A 865 16.26 -26.78 41.43
CA LEU A 865 15.87 -25.66 40.56
C LEU A 865 15.94 -24.30 41.26
N ILE A 866 16.31 -24.27 42.55
CA ILE A 866 16.42 -23.03 43.34
C ILE A 866 17.89 -22.64 43.45
N THR A 867 18.18 -21.36 43.22
CA THR A 867 19.50 -20.75 43.45
C THR A 867 19.46 -19.83 44.67
N SER A 868 20.64 -19.40 45.13
CA SER A 868 20.75 -18.32 46.11
C SER A 868 20.03 -17.04 45.64
N GLN A 869 20.17 -16.65 44.36
CA GLN A 869 19.49 -15.47 43.82
C GLN A 869 17.97 -15.52 44.00
N HIS A 870 17.34 -16.69 43.83
CA HIS A 870 15.89 -16.81 44.00
C HIS A 870 15.45 -16.61 45.46
N LEU A 871 16.31 -16.95 46.43
CA LEU A 871 16.05 -16.77 47.86
C LEU A 871 16.23 -15.32 48.31
N SER A 872 17.12 -14.57 47.64
CA SER A 872 17.34 -13.13 47.88
C SER A 872 16.21 -12.24 47.36
N SER A 873 15.33 -12.73 46.47
CA SER A 873 14.17 -11.97 45.99
C SER A 873 13.28 -11.51 47.13
N MET A 874 12.89 -10.23 47.10
CA MET A 874 12.09 -9.54 48.10
C MET A 874 11.28 -8.42 47.43
N LEU A 875 10.21 -7.96 48.08
CA LEU A 875 9.49 -6.78 47.59
C LEU A 875 10.23 -5.48 47.93
N HIS A 876 10.23 -4.56 46.98
CA HIS A 876 10.76 -3.21 47.18
C HIS A 876 9.75 -2.21 47.77
N GLU A 877 8.45 -2.54 47.83
CA GLU A 877 7.39 -1.69 48.37
C GLU A 877 6.23 -2.49 49.01
N GLY A 878 5.31 -1.79 49.69
CA GLY A 878 4.13 -2.36 50.36
C GLY A 878 4.39 -3.02 51.73
N ASP A 879 3.34 -3.56 52.36
CA ASP A 879 3.38 -4.15 53.72
C ASP A 879 4.19 -5.46 53.85
N LYS A 880 4.81 -5.88 52.75
CA LYS A 880 5.68 -7.06 52.64
C LYS A 880 7.06 -6.72 52.05
N GLN A 881 7.39 -5.43 51.99
CA GLN A 881 8.73 -4.91 51.66
C GLN A 881 9.81 -5.58 52.52
N GLY A 882 10.97 -5.90 51.93
CA GLY A 882 12.11 -6.49 52.65
C GLY A 882 11.93 -7.94 53.16
N ILE A 883 10.74 -8.53 53.04
CA ILE A 883 10.53 -9.96 53.32
C ILE A 883 11.05 -10.77 52.13
N ASN A 884 11.97 -11.70 52.37
CA ASN A 884 12.47 -12.64 51.37
C ASN A 884 11.87 -14.06 51.53
N VAL A 885 12.27 -14.99 50.66
CA VAL A 885 11.76 -16.38 50.67
C VAL A 885 12.08 -17.11 51.98
N LEU A 886 13.28 -16.93 52.54
CA LEU A 886 13.68 -17.57 53.80
C LEU A 886 12.89 -17.04 55.00
N CYS A 887 12.51 -15.77 55.01
CA CYS A 887 11.67 -15.18 56.05
C CYS A 887 10.29 -15.86 56.09
N PHE A 888 9.64 -16.04 54.93
CA PHE A 888 8.37 -16.79 54.85
C PHE A 888 8.53 -18.25 55.27
N LEU A 889 9.57 -18.95 54.80
CA LEU A 889 9.83 -20.34 55.20
C LEU A 889 10.04 -20.48 56.71
N ALA A 890 10.72 -19.52 57.35
CA ALA A 890 10.95 -19.55 58.80
C ALA A 890 9.68 -19.23 59.59
N TYR A 891 8.95 -18.20 59.19
CA TYR A 891 7.67 -17.82 59.81
C TYR A 891 6.64 -18.95 59.76
N HIS A 892 6.49 -19.59 58.60
CA HIS A 892 5.59 -20.73 58.40
C HIS A 892 6.23 -22.09 58.75
N ARG A 893 7.34 -22.10 59.49
CA ARG A 893 7.95 -23.28 60.14
C ARG A 893 8.39 -24.42 59.20
N GLN A 894 8.82 -24.07 57.99
CA GLN A 894 9.24 -25.00 56.94
C GLN A 894 10.70 -25.47 57.14
N TRP A 895 11.00 -25.98 58.33
CA TRP A 895 12.36 -26.27 58.79
C TRP A 895 13.11 -27.25 57.88
N ARG A 896 12.46 -28.32 57.43
CA ARG A 896 13.04 -29.31 56.49
C ARG A 896 13.43 -28.70 55.14
N THR A 897 12.73 -27.64 54.71
CA THR A 897 13.03 -26.93 53.47
C THR A 897 14.25 -26.02 53.65
N ILE A 898 14.33 -25.31 54.78
CA ILE A 898 15.51 -24.52 55.16
C ILE A 898 16.73 -25.43 55.34
N GLU A 899 16.58 -26.57 56.01
CA GLU A 899 17.59 -27.61 56.19
C GLU A 899 18.14 -28.13 54.84
N LYS A 900 17.25 -28.46 53.88
CA LYS A 900 17.67 -28.85 52.52
C LYS A 900 18.42 -27.72 51.80
N LEU A 901 17.94 -26.47 51.86
CA LEU A 901 18.59 -25.31 51.24
C LEU A 901 19.96 -25.00 51.86
N LEU A 902 20.11 -25.22 53.16
CA LEU A 902 21.35 -25.01 53.91
C LEU A 902 22.41 -26.09 53.59
N HIS A 903 22.01 -27.36 53.55
CA HIS A 903 22.88 -28.45 53.08
C HIS A 903 23.28 -28.28 51.59
N GLN A 904 22.41 -27.69 50.76
CA GLN A 904 22.71 -27.33 49.37
C GLN A 904 23.59 -26.06 49.25
N LYS A 905 23.92 -25.38 50.35
CA LYS A 905 24.71 -24.13 50.40
C LYS A 905 24.12 -22.97 49.58
N LEU A 906 22.80 -22.93 49.48
CA LEU A 906 22.08 -21.87 48.75
C LEU A 906 21.76 -20.65 49.63
N ILE A 907 21.79 -20.83 50.95
CA ILE A 907 21.57 -19.75 51.93
C ILE A 907 22.84 -18.90 52.03
N THR A 908 22.71 -17.58 51.85
CA THR A 908 23.78 -16.60 52.07
C THR A 908 23.56 -15.83 53.38
N SER A 909 24.62 -15.22 53.91
CA SER A 909 24.52 -14.33 55.08
C SER A 909 23.56 -13.16 54.84
N GLU A 910 23.59 -12.55 53.66
CA GLU A 910 22.75 -11.39 53.31
C GLU A 910 21.24 -11.71 53.44
N GLN A 911 20.83 -12.91 53.02
CA GLN A 911 19.44 -13.37 53.10
C GLN A 911 18.96 -13.57 54.55
N LEU A 912 19.88 -13.79 55.50
CA LEU A 912 19.57 -13.89 56.93
C LEU A 912 19.51 -12.50 57.59
N SER A 913 20.10 -11.48 56.98
CA SER A 913 20.06 -10.08 57.42
C SER A 913 18.80 -9.31 56.97
N CYS A 914 17.91 -9.92 56.17
CA CYS A 914 16.69 -9.25 55.72
C CYS A 914 15.78 -8.87 56.90
N LEU A 915 15.46 -7.57 57.01
CA LEU A 915 14.64 -6.98 58.05
C LEU A 915 13.44 -6.27 57.39
N PRO A 916 12.20 -6.71 57.64
CA PRO A 916 11.02 -6.01 57.15
C PRO A 916 10.92 -4.63 57.82
N PRO A 917 10.74 -3.52 57.07
CA PRO A 917 10.73 -2.18 57.65
C PRO A 917 9.37 -1.79 58.26
N LYS A 918 8.31 -2.57 58.00
CA LYS A 918 6.91 -2.34 58.42
C LYS A 918 6.15 -3.66 58.58
N GLY A 919 4.96 -3.60 59.18
CA GLY A 919 4.08 -4.75 59.42
C GLY A 919 4.41 -5.53 60.69
N ALA A 920 3.64 -6.59 60.98
CA ALA A 920 3.79 -7.40 62.20
C ALA A 920 5.15 -8.11 62.34
N GLU A 921 5.89 -8.23 61.23
CA GLU A 921 7.22 -8.85 61.18
C GLU A 921 8.34 -7.79 61.19
N GLN A 922 8.03 -6.53 61.53
CA GLN A 922 8.99 -5.44 61.49
C GLN A 922 10.19 -5.72 62.41
N ASN A 923 11.40 -5.61 61.83
CA ASN A 923 12.69 -5.94 62.44
C ASN A 923 12.89 -7.43 62.82
N VAL A 924 12.01 -8.34 62.38
CA VAL A 924 12.15 -9.79 62.61
C VAL A 924 12.85 -10.43 61.41
N ASN A 925 14.08 -10.93 61.62
CA ASN A 925 14.82 -11.66 60.60
C ASN A 925 14.66 -13.20 60.74
N VAL A 926 15.27 -13.94 59.81
CA VAL A 926 15.26 -15.41 59.76
C VAL A 926 15.81 -16.00 61.07
N LEU A 927 16.89 -15.43 61.61
CA LEU A 927 17.58 -15.93 62.80
C LEU A 927 16.77 -15.75 64.08
N LEU A 928 16.08 -14.60 64.23
CA LEU A 928 15.15 -14.32 65.33
C LEU A 928 13.93 -15.26 65.27
N SER A 929 13.44 -15.54 64.06
CA SER A 929 12.34 -16.48 63.81
C SER A 929 12.71 -17.93 64.20
N LEU A 930 13.89 -18.40 63.79
CA LEU A 930 14.43 -19.72 64.18
C LEU A 930 14.58 -19.83 65.71
N ALA A 931 15.05 -18.77 66.38
CA ALA A 931 15.23 -18.76 67.83
C ALA A 931 13.89 -18.77 68.59
N CYS A 932 12.86 -18.06 68.08
CA CYS A 932 11.52 -18.07 68.66
C CYS A 932 10.80 -19.42 68.53
N HIS A 933 11.22 -20.26 67.58
CA HIS A 933 10.69 -21.60 67.36
C HIS A 933 11.69 -22.71 67.73
N HIS A 934 12.70 -22.38 68.53
CA HIS A 934 13.64 -23.31 69.17
C HIS A 934 14.42 -24.20 68.19
N GLN A 935 14.68 -23.70 66.98
CA GLN A 935 15.39 -24.42 65.91
C GLN A 935 16.91 -24.36 66.10
N TRP A 936 17.38 -24.81 67.27
CA TRP A 936 18.77 -24.69 67.71
C TRP A 936 19.76 -25.45 66.81
N SER A 937 19.33 -26.55 66.17
CA SER A 937 20.11 -27.29 65.18
C SER A 937 20.46 -26.43 63.96
N LEU A 938 19.45 -25.82 63.32
CA LEU A 938 19.63 -24.93 62.18
C LEU A 938 20.48 -23.71 62.55
N ILE A 939 20.28 -23.10 63.72
CA ILE A 939 21.12 -22.00 64.20
C ILE A 939 22.58 -22.44 64.35
N LYS A 940 22.83 -23.63 64.89
CA LYS A 940 24.19 -24.18 65.02
C LYS A 940 24.81 -24.49 63.66
N GLU A 941 24.05 -25.01 62.70
CA GLU A 941 24.56 -25.28 61.36
C GLU A 941 24.89 -23.97 60.60
N LEU A 942 24.00 -22.96 60.64
CA LEU A 942 24.26 -21.63 60.09
C LEU A 942 25.54 -21.01 60.67
N LEU A 943 25.79 -21.22 61.97
CA LEU A 943 26.99 -20.76 62.66
C LEU A 943 28.25 -21.56 62.26
N GLN A 944 28.13 -22.88 62.03
CA GLN A 944 29.22 -23.72 61.53
C GLN A 944 29.58 -23.38 60.08
N GLN A 945 28.59 -23.05 59.24
CA GLN A 945 28.79 -22.55 57.87
C GLN A 945 29.26 -21.08 57.83
N LYS A 946 29.41 -20.40 58.99
CA LYS A 946 29.79 -18.98 59.13
C LYS A 946 28.87 -18.00 58.39
N LEU A 947 27.58 -18.32 58.31
CA LEU A 947 26.56 -17.48 57.69
C LEU A 947 25.93 -16.46 58.66
N ILE A 948 26.18 -16.61 59.96
CA ILE A 948 25.72 -15.66 60.98
C ILE A 948 26.70 -14.49 61.10
N THR A 949 26.18 -13.25 61.05
CA THR A 949 26.95 -12.02 61.33
C THR A 949 26.55 -11.39 62.66
N SER A 950 27.35 -10.43 63.13
CA SER A 950 27.04 -9.60 64.29
C SER A 950 25.70 -8.88 64.12
N GLU A 951 25.51 -8.18 63.00
CA GLU A 951 24.34 -7.35 62.71
C GLU A 951 23.00 -8.12 62.83
N GLN A 952 22.97 -9.38 62.39
CA GLN A 952 21.78 -10.22 62.50
C GLN A 952 21.34 -10.49 63.95
N LEU A 953 22.27 -10.41 64.91
CA LEU A 953 22.01 -10.58 66.34
C LEU A 953 21.52 -9.28 67.02
N SER A 954 21.63 -8.12 66.36
CA SER A 954 20.99 -6.87 66.79
C SER A 954 19.49 -6.81 66.47
N SER A 955 18.99 -7.72 65.60
CA SER A 955 17.55 -7.82 65.30
C SER A 955 16.73 -7.99 66.58
N THR A 956 15.70 -7.16 66.74
CA THR A 956 14.81 -7.16 67.90
C THR A 956 13.38 -6.96 67.44
N PHE A 957 12.42 -7.53 68.18
CA PHE A 957 11.01 -7.20 67.96
C PHE A 957 10.78 -5.70 68.12
N SER A 958 10.11 -5.12 67.12
CA SER A 958 9.71 -3.71 67.08
C SER A 958 8.60 -3.40 68.10
N ASP A 959 7.71 -4.34 68.37
CA ASP A 959 6.50 -4.14 69.17
C ASP A 959 6.11 -5.35 70.05
N GLY A 960 4.90 -5.27 70.62
CA GLY A 960 4.28 -6.34 71.42
C GLY A 960 5.02 -6.73 72.70
N PRO A 961 4.61 -7.84 73.35
CA PRO A 961 5.23 -8.35 74.57
C PRO A 961 6.68 -8.81 74.41
N SER A 962 7.21 -8.81 73.19
CA SER A 962 8.58 -9.21 72.87
C SER A 962 9.50 -8.05 72.51
N GLN A 963 9.00 -6.81 72.46
CA GLN A 963 9.76 -5.61 72.07
C GLN A 963 11.15 -5.58 72.70
N GLY A 964 12.19 -5.35 71.89
CA GLY A 964 13.58 -5.23 72.36
C GLY A 964 14.30 -6.54 72.72
N LYS A 965 13.68 -7.71 72.53
CA LYS A 965 14.34 -9.02 72.69
C LYS A 965 14.99 -9.45 71.38
N ASN A 966 16.26 -9.83 71.41
CA ASN A 966 17.02 -10.31 70.26
C ASN A 966 17.27 -11.83 70.30
N VAL A 967 17.99 -12.33 69.29
CA VAL A 967 18.43 -13.73 69.18
C VAL A 967 19.19 -14.17 70.44
N LEU A 968 20.11 -13.33 70.94
CA LEU A 968 20.97 -13.66 72.08
C LEU A 968 20.19 -13.77 73.39
N TRP A 969 19.16 -12.92 73.58
CA TRP A 969 18.21 -12.98 74.69
C TRP A 969 17.43 -14.29 74.70
N LEU A 970 16.97 -14.75 73.53
CA LEU A 970 16.25 -16.02 73.39
C LEU A 970 17.17 -17.22 73.67
N LEU A 971 18.38 -17.24 73.11
CA LEU A 971 19.39 -18.28 73.38
C LEU A 971 19.71 -18.36 74.89
N ALA A 972 19.87 -17.22 75.56
CA ALA A 972 20.19 -17.18 76.99
C ALA A 972 19.01 -17.64 77.87
N ARG A 973 17.77 -17.20 77.56
CA ARG A 973 16.55 -17.67 78.26
C ARG A 973 16.36 -19.18 78.11
N HIS A 974 16.63 -19.72 76.92
CA HIS A 974 16.50 -21.14 76.61
C HIS A 974 17.79 -21.95 76.87
N GLN A 975 18.76 -21.38 77.61
CA GLN A 975 19.97 -22.05 78.10
C GLN A 975 20.84 -22.68 77.00
N GLN A 976 20.84 -22.09 75.80
CA GLN A 976 21.61 -22.56 74.64
C GLN A 976 23.08 -22.12 74.70
N TRP A 977 23.74 -22.45 75.81
CA TRP A 977 25.07 -21.94 76.18
C TRP A 977 26.15 -22.28 75.16
N GLU A 978 26.10 -23.45 74.52
CA GLU A 978 27.07 -23.83 73.49
C GLU A 978 27.00 -22.93 72.25
N ILE A 979 25.80 -22.55 71.81
CA ILE A 979 25.63 -21.60 70.69
C ILE A 979 26.18 -20.22 71.10
N ILE A 980 25.98 -19.80 72.35
CA ILE A 980 26.53 -18.54 72.87
C ILE A 980 28.06 -18.56 72.94
N LYS A 981 28.67 -19.69 73.33
CA LYS A 981 30.14 -19.88 73.25
C LYS A 981 30.62 -19.79 71.81
N ASP A 982 29.98 -20.50 70.88
CA ASP A 982 30.39 -20.53 69.47
C ASP A 982 30.28 -19.12 68.83
N LEU A 983 29.24 -18.34 69.18
CA LEU A 983 29.11 -16.93 68.79
C LEU A 983 30.23 -16.04 69.38
N LEU A 984 30.66 -16.29 70.62
CA LEU A 984 31.81 -15.58 71.24
C LEU A 984 33.15 -15.99 70.62
N HIS A 985 33.35 -17.27 70.32
CA HIS A 985 34.56 -17.76 69.65
C HIS A 985 34.71 -17.16 68.25
N GLN A 986 33.59 -16.94 67.54
CA GLN A 986 33.57 -16.25 66.25
C GLN A 986 33.54 -14.71 66.36
N LYS A 987 33.57 -14.14 67.59
CA LYS A 987 33.52 -12.70 67.88
C LYS A 987 32.30 -11.97 67.29
N LEU A 988 31.17 -12.67 67.20
CA LEU A 988 29.92 -12.14 66.62
C LEU A 988 29.06 -11.38 67.65
N ILE A 989 29.39 -11.42 68.94
CA ILE A 989 28.62 -10.73 69.98
C ILE A 989 29.27 -9.39 70.31
N THR A 990 28.49 -8.32 70.21
CA THR A 990 28.86 -6.97 70.67
C THR A 990 28.35 -6.71 72.09
N SER A 991 28.77 -5.60 72.68
CA SER A 991 28.17 -5.08 73.91
C SER A 991 26.68 -4.80 73.74
N GLU A 992 26.26 -4.19 72.62
CA GLU A 992 24.86 -3.85 72.34
C GLU A 992 23.92 -5.07 72.42
N HIS A 993 24.33 -6.21 71.87
CA HIS A 993 23.50 -7.44 71.89
C HIS A 993 23.19 -7.88 73.34
N LEU A 994 24.09 -7.61 74.29
CA LEU A 994 23.96 -8.00 75.71
C LEU A 994 23.03 -7.07 76.49
N TYR A 995 22.98 -5.80 76.10
CA TYR A 995 22.16 -4.76 76.73
C TYR A 995 20.76 -4.61 76.12
N SER A 996 20.46 -5.35 75.05
CA SER A 996 19.09 -5.56 74.58
C SER A 996 18.18 -5.97 75.76
N SER A 997 17.22 -5.10 76.05
CA SER A 997 16.37 -5.17 77.23
C SER A 997 14.95 -4.77 76.85
N PRO A 998 13.91 -5.53 77.28
CA PRO A 998 12.54 -5.15 76.98
C PRO A 998 12.20 -3.77 77.56
N LYS A 999 11.86 -2.81 76.69
CA LYS A 999 11.37 -1.51 77.13
C LYS A 999 10.07 -1.72 77.92
N LYS A 1000 9.98 -1.15 79.13
CA LYS A 1000 8.73 -1.17 79.92
C LYS A 1000 7.66 -0.36 79.18
N GLN A 1001 6.77 -1.04 78.45
CA GLN A 1001 5.54 -0.42 77.96
C GLN A 1001 4.52 -0.34 79.10
N THR A 1002 4.43 0.81 79.75
CA THR A 1002 3.36 1.13 80.71
C THR A 1002 2.07 1.49 79.97
N SER A 1003 1.50 0.50 79.26
CA SER A 1003 0.18 0.60 78.61
C SER A 1003 -0.83 -0.27 79.37
N LEU A 1004 -1.93 0.33 79.84
CA LEU A 1004 -2.93 -0.35 80.66
C LEU A 1004 -3.69 -1.47 79.94
N LEU A 1005 -3.68 -1.50 78.60
CA LEU A 1005 -4.43 -2.48 77.80
C LEU A 1005 -3.72 -3.84 77.60
N SER A 1006 -2.39 -3.91 77.71
CA SER A 1006 -1.66 -5.18 77.52
C SER A 1006 -1.70 -6.11 78.74
N TYR A 1007 -2.15 -5.60 79.88
CA TYR A 1007 -2.10 -6.26 81.19
C TYR A 1007 -2.96 -7.53 81.30
N PHE A 1008 -3.99 -7.69 80.46
CA PHE A 1008 -5.03 -8.71 80.62
C PHE A 1008 -4.81 -10.06 79.90
N ILE A 1009 -3.74 -10.24 79.11
CA ILE A 1009 -3.55 -11.45 78.28
C ILE A 1009 -2.32 -12.31 78.68
N ILE A 1010 -1.42 -11.83 79.56
CA ILE A 1010 -0.17 -12.55 79.92
C ILE A 1010 -0.22 -13.17 81.34
N SER A 1011 -1.29 -13.88 81.66
CA SER A 1011 -1.40 -14.60 82.94
C SER A 1011 -0.47 -15.82 83.02
N LYS A 1012 0.78 -15.63 83.50
CA LYS A 1012 1.57 -16.56 84.40
C LYS A 1012 3.11 -16.40 84.43
N ARG A 1013 3.75 -15.45 83.72
CA ARG A 1013 5.25 -15.36 83.69
C ARG A 1013 5.86 -13.95 83.79
N GLU A 1014 5.50 -13.20 84.84
CA GLU A 1014 6.14 -11.92 85.21
C GLU A 1014 7.66 -12.03 85.46
N LYS A 1015 8.15 -13.23 85.83
CA LYS A 1015 9.54 -13.46 86.28
C LYS A 1015 10.65 -13.16 85.27
N ASP A 1016 10.35 -12.83 84.01
CA ASP A 1016 11.34 -12.53 82.98
C ASP A 1016 11.30 -11.07 82.46
N GLU A 1017 10.47 -10.20 83.01
CA GLU A 1017 10.40 -8.79 82.61
C GLU A 1017 11.62 -8.00 83.12
N GLY A 1018 12.11 -7.06 82.30
CA GLY A 1018 13.32 -6.27 82.61
C GLY A 1018 14.65 -7.05 82.59
N LYS A 1019 14.63 -8.37 82.39
CA LYS A 1019 15.85 -9.19 82.22
C LYS A 1019 16.48 -8.92 80.85
N ASN A 1020 17.79 -8.70 80.85
CA ASN A 1020 18.66 -8.73 79.67
C ASN A 1020 19.50 -10.03 79.62
N VAL A 1021 20.32 -10.21 78.58
CA VAL A 1021 21.17 -11.41 78.39
C VAL A 1021 22.04 -11.69 79.62
N LEU A 1022 22.66 -10.66 80.17
CA LEU A 1022 23.60 -10.75 81.29
C LEU A 1022 22.91 -11.24 82.58
N SER A 1023 21.64 -10.85 82.80
CA SER A 1023 20.86 -11.32 83.95
C SER A 1023 20.54 -12.83 83.88
N PHE A 1024 20.31 -13.39 82.68
CA PHE A 1024 20.15 -14.84 82.50
C PHE A 1024 21.48 -15.58 82.71
N LEU A 1025 22.60 -15.05 82.19
CA LEU A 1025 23.93 -15.61 82.43
C LEU A 1025 24.29 -15.65 83.93
N ALA A 1026 23.92 -14.61 84.68
CA ALA A 1026 24.10 -14.54 86.14
C ALA A 1026 23.22 -15.57 86.88
N ALA A 1027 21.92 -15.61 86.55
CA ALA A 1027 20.95 -16.53 87.15
C ALA A 1027 21.27 -18.02 86.90
N HIS A 1028 21.92 -18.34 85.78
CA HIS A 1028 22.36 -19.70 85.44
C HIS A 1028 23.86 -19.94 85.69
N HIS A 1029 24.53 -19.07 86.45
CA HIS A 1029 25.92 -19.22 86.91
C HIS A 1029 26.97 -19.51 85.81
N GLN A 1030 26.79 -18.93 84.61
CA GLN A 1030 27.62 -19.19 83.44
C GLN A 1030 28.98 -18.45 83.48
N LYS A 1031 29.77 -18.71 84.54
CA LYS A 1031 31.04 -18.05 84.86
C LYS A 1031 32.05 -18.05 83.71
N HIS A 1032 32.09 -19.12 82.91
CA HIS A 1032 33.00 -19.22 81.78
C HIS A 1032 32.61 -18.26 80.64
N ILE A 1033 31.31 -18.03 80.39
CA ILE A 1033 30.82 -17.04 79.42
C ILE A 1033 31.16 -15.62 79.91
N PHE A 1034 30.95 -15.32 81.19
CA PHE A 1034 31.38 -14.03 81.78
C PHE A 1034 32.88 -13.77 81.65
N ASN A 1035 33.72 -14.79 81.90
CA ASN A 1035 35.16 -14.68 81.69
C ASN A 1035 35.48 -14.34 80.23
N GLU A 1036 34.84 -14.99 79.27
CA GLU A 1036 35.10 -14.77 77.83
C GLU A 1036 34.59 -13.40 77.35
N LEU A 1037 33.39 -13.00 77.77
CA LEU A 1037 32.85 -11.64 77.55
C LEU A 1037 33.81 -10.57 78.10
N SER A 1038 34.41 -10.80 79.27
CA SER A 1038 35.37 -9.88 79.87
C SER A 1038 36.72 -9.86 79.15
N LYS A 1039 37.24 -11.01 78.67
CA LYS A 1039 38.46 -11.05 77.82
C LYS A 1039 38.28 -10.25 76.52
N GLN A 1040 37.08 -10.30 75.94
CA GLN A 1040 36.75 -9.61 74.70
C GLN A 1040 36.35 -8.14 74.93
N ASN A 1041 36.45 -7.62 76.16
CA ASN A 1041 36.08 -6.26 76.57
C ASN A 1041 34.60 -5.89 76.31
N LEU A 1042 33.71 -6.89 76.16
CA LEU A 1042 32.28 -6.69 75.89
C LEU A 1042 31.49 -6.29 77.14
N ILE A 1043 32.07 -6.57 78.33
CA ILE A 1043 31.60 -6.12 79.64
C ILE A 1043 32.79 -5.63 80.48
N ASN A 1044 32.61 -4.55 81.23
CA ASN A 1044 33.60 -4.02 82.16
C ASN A 1044 33.42 -4.62 83.57
N LYS A 1045 34.39 -4.38 84.47
CA LYS A 1045 34.37 -4.93 85.85
C LYS A 1045 33.23 -4.37 86.71
N GLU A 1046 32.77 -3.16 86.45
CA GLU A 1046 31.72 -2.48 87.20
C GLU A 1046 30.34 -3.08 86.86
N GLN A 1047 30.07 -3.28 85.58
CA GLN A 1047 28.90 -4.01 85.05
C GLN A 1047 28.84 -5.43 85.62
N LEU A 1048 29.98 -6.12 85.67
CA LEU A 1048 30.10 -7.46 86.25
C LEU A 1048 29.83 -7.45 87.78
N SER A 1049 30.16 -6.35 88.47
CA SER A 1049 29.83 -6.17 89.89
C SER A 1049 28.36 -5.82 90.15
N SER A 1050 27.70 -5.02 89.29
CA SER A 1050 26.29 -4.66 89.44
C SER A 1050 25.31 -5.80 89.13
N LEU A 1051 25.75 -6.79 88.35
CA LEU A 1051 24.98 -8.00 88.05
C LEU A 1051 25.01 -9.04 89.19
N CYS A 1052 25.93 -8.89 90.13
CA CYS A 1052 25.91 -9.66 91.36
C CYS A 1052 24.91 -8.97 92.32
N PRO A 1053 23.87 -9.66 92.83
CA PRO A 1053 23.02 -9.06 93.86
C PRO A 1053 23.90 -8.68 95.06
N PRO A 1054 23.66 -7.52 95.71
CA PRO A 1054 24.40 -7.14 96.90
C PRO A 1054 24.25 -8.25 97.93
N LYS A 1055 25.39 -8.78 98.42
CA LYS A 1055 25.38 -9.95 99.30
C LYS A 1055 24.60 -9.65 100.58
N ASP A 1056 23.39 -10.18 100.67
CA ASP A 1056 22.58 -10.09 101.88
C ASP A 1056 23.38 -10.58 103.09
N LYS A 1057 23.32 -9.82 104.18
CA LYS A 1057 24.20 -10.00 105.35
C LYS A 1057 23.77 -11.18 106.23
N LYS A 1058 23.54 -12.36 105.64
CA LYS A 1058 22.99 -13.53 106.35
C LYS A 1058 23.56 -14.89 105.92
N GLU A 1059 24.86 -14.99 105.65
CA GLU A 1059 25.54 -16.30 105.73
C GLU A 1059 27.01 -16.22 106.19
N LYS A 1060 27.21 -16.31 107.51
CA LYS A 1060 28.53 -16.56 108.12
C LYS A 1060 28.79 -18.07 108.19
N LYS A 1061 29.33 -18.67 107.11
CA LYS A 1061 30.25 -19.83 107.11
C LYS A 1061 30.44 -20.39 105.69
N PHE A 1062 31.45 -19.90 104.96
CA PHE A 1062 32.41 -20.73 104.21
C PHE A 1062 33.49 -19.82 103.59
N LYS A 1063 34.67 -19.79 104.24
CA LYS A 1063 35.88 -19.12 103.75
C LYS A 1063 37.08 -19.95 104.19
N HIS A 1064 37.52 -20.88 103.34
CA HIS A 1064 38.92 -21.31 103.15
C HIS A 1064 38.96 -22.31 101.97
N GLY A 1065 40.09 -22.36 101.24
CA GLY A 1065 40.31 -23.32 100.16
C GLY A 1065 39.81 -22.89 98.77
N LEU A 1066 40.54 -21.99 98.10
CA LEU A 1066 40.78 -21.97 96.63
C LEU A 1066 41.63 -20.74 96.22
N PHE A 1067 42.85 -20.65 96.77
CA PHE A 1067 43.95 -19.83 96.23
C PHE A 1067 45.29 -20.34 96.81
N LYS A 1068 45.87 -21.32 96.12
CA LYS A 1068 47.27 -21.75 96.18
C LYS A 1068 47.57 -22.55 94.90
N ASP A 1069 48.84 -22.86 94.70
CA ASP A 1069 49.39 -23.72 93.63
C ASP A 1069 49.58 -23.08 92.24
N GLN A 1070 50.34 -21.98 92.22
CA GLN A 1070 51.31 -21.71 91.15
C GLN A 1070 52.65 -21.28 91.75
N ALA A 1071 53.51 -22.26 92.08
CA ALA A 1071 54.97 -22.08 92.16
C ALA A 1071 55.68 -23.44 92.18
N GLN A 1072 56.85 -23.48 91.53
CA GLN A 1072 58.01 -24.32 91.90
C GLN A 1072 57.89 -25.85 91.81
N GLN A 1073 58.11 -26.38 90.60
CA GLN A 1073 59.20 -27.35 90.41
C GLN A 1073 59.92 -27.09 89.08
N GLN A 1074 61.22 -27.37 89.05
CA GLN A 1074 62.17 -27.07 87.97
C GLN A 1074 63.21 -28.20 87.94
N LYS A 1075 63.73 -28.55 86.73
CA LYS A 1075 64.87 -29.48 86.50
C LYS A 1075 64.58 -30.96 86.85
N GLU A 1076 65.23 -31.98 86.29
CA GLU A 1076 66.17 -32.22 85.15
C GLU A 1076 66.10 -33.76 84.86
N ASN A 1077 66.62 -34.44 83.82
CA ASN A 1077 67.50 -34.21 82.66
C ASN A 1077 67.04 -35.21 81.54
N THR A 1078 66.95 -34.90 80.23
CA THR A 1078 68.01 -34.74 79.19
C THR A 1078 68.43 -36.06 78.49
N GLN A 1079 68.86 -35.97 77.21
CA GLN A 1079 69.32 -37.05 76.28
C GLN A 1079 68.20 -37.86 75.55
N ASN A 1080 68.31 -38.44 74.34
CA ASN A 1080 69.21 -38.39 73.14
C ASN A 1080 68.54 -39.29 72.02
N THR A 1081 68.80 -39.32 70.70
CA THR A 1081 69.57 -38.54 69.69
C THR A 1081 69.27 -38.99 68.24
N SER A 1082 69.29 -38.06 67.26
CA SER A 1082 69.59 -38.27 65.81
C SER A 1082 68.56 -39.05 64.94
N HIS A 1083 68.55 -39.02 63.59
CA HIS A 1083 69.58 -38.69 62.57
C HIS A 1083 69.03 -38.16 61.20
N LYS A 1084 69.79 -37.27 60.55
CA LYS A 1084 70.06 -37.07 59.08
C LYS A 1084 68.95 -37.09 57.98
N ARG A 1085 68.71 -35.89 57.41
CA ARG A 1085 68.75 -35.44 55.97
C ARG A 1085 69.45 -36.35 54.91
N PRO A 1086 69.37 -36.07 53.57
CA PRO A 1086 68.48 -35.17 52.78
C PRO A 1086 67.95 -35.75 51.42
N GLY A 1087 67.21 -34.94 50.64
CA GLY A 1087 66.93 -35.13 49.19
C GLY A 1087 66.63 -33.79 48.50
N THR A 1088 66.92 -33.63 47.19
CA THR A 1088 66.92 -32.32 46.47
C THR A 1088 66.43 -32.42 45.00
N LYS A 1089 66.28 -31.25 44.33
CA LYS A 1089 66.05 -31.02 42.86
C LYS A 1089 64.60 -31.17 42.35
N ASP A 1090 64.15 -30.52 41.27
CA ASP A 1090 64.63 -29.31 40.55
C ASP A 1090 63.54 -28.69 39.64
N ARG A 1091 63.70 -27.40 39.29
CA ARG A 1091 63.31 -26.70 38.04
C ARG A 1091 61.84 -26.59 37.56
N ALA A 1092 61.62 -25.48 36.82
CA ALA A 1092 60.43 -25.09 36.06
C ALA A 1092 60.82 -24.97 34.54
N PRO A 1093 60.19 -24.18 33.65
CA PRO A 1093 58.76 -23.94 33.31
C PRO A 1093 58.48 -23.99 31.75
N LEU A 1094 57.31 -23.47 31.31
CA LEU A 1094 56.98 -22.83 29.99
C LEU A 1094 56.42 -23.61 28.77
N LYS A 1095 55.26 -23.09 28.29
CA LYS A 1095 54.80 -22.83 26.90
C LYS A 1095 54.90 -23.91 25.78
N LYS A 1096 53.73 -24.28 25.25
CA LYS A 1096 53.18 -24.04 23.87
C LYS A 1096 51.83 -24.80 23.71
N ARG A 1097 51.04 -24.72 22.62
CA ARG A 1097 50.45 -23.63 21.81
C ARG A 1097 49.80 -24.30 20.57
N ALA A 1098 48.46 -24.42 20.58
CA ALA A 1098 47.53 -24.51 19.43
C ALA A 1098 47.42 -25.81 18.57
N LEU A 1099 46.25 -25.92 17.90
CA LEU A 1099 45.86 -26.77 16.75
C LEU A 1099 45.65 -28.30 17.01
N VAL A 1100 44.72 -29.03 16.34
CA VAL A 1100 43.38 -28.70 15.78
C VAL A 1100 42.58 -29.99 15.41
N TYR A 1101 41.24 -29.92 15.41
CA TYR A 1101 40.22 -30.83 14.79
C TYR A 1101 40.06 -32.34 15.18
N ASN A 1102 38.81 -32.63 15.58
CA ASN A 1102 37.88 -33.71 15.13
C ASN A 1102 38.00 -35.22 15.49
N LEU A 1103 36.77 -35.77 15.66
CA LEU A 1103 36.30 -37.17 15.65
C LEU A 1103 36.74 -38.07 16.81
N ASN A 1104 35.86 -38.90 17.40
CA ASN A 1104 34.43 -39.16 17.14
C ASN A 1104 33.50 -38.53 18.20
#